data_AF-A0A177U8E0-F1
#
_entry.id   AF-A0A177U8E0-F1
#
_cell.length_a   1.000
_cell.length_b   1.000
_cell.length_c   1.000
_cell.angle_alpha   90.00
_cell.angle_beta   90.00
_cell.angle_gamma   90.00
#
_symmetry.space_group_name_H-M   'P 1'
#
loop_
_entity.id
_entity.type
_entity.pdbx_description
1 polymer ?
#
loop_
_entity_poly.entity_id
_entity_poly.type
_entity_poly.pdbx_seq_one_letter_code
_entity_poly.pdbx_strand_id
1 'polypeptide(L)'
;MSSKPIRELLISYHLPRAPLAYAGLTVSPDFNPAPVKVAQISWDPASNTLTPDSALPGWVSTTKLVAKPDQLIKRRGKAGLLKLNTDWPAAKEWIAERAGKAQQVEAVTGTLNNFIVEPFFPHPDNTEFYVCITSAREGDYILFTHEGGVDVGDVDAKALKLLIPADPSESSPTREQWTSTLLSGVPKAKHQILTDFLIRLYSVYVDLHFAYLEINPLVVTDEGEISYLDMAAKLDQTADFICGPKWAIARDPAIYLGTAGSSAKGEDRGPPMYWPAPFGRDLTKEEAYIAKLDSGTGASLKLTVLNAKGRIWTMVAGGGASVVYSDAIAAHGFAHELANYGEYSGAPTEGQTYEYAKTLLDLITRGAPHPEGKLLIIGGGIANFTNVAATFKGIIRALKEYKQALAQHGVRIFVRRGGPNYQEGLRAMRLLGEDLGVEIQVFGPETHITDIVPLALGIKKREELDLAAKAAVTATAPAPSGNGSAAPAPAEAETQKPPVNLITGERVQPQDSIVHFDASKPVRRPDFLPFDANTRSLVFGLQPRAIQGMLDFDFSCGRKTPSVAAMIYPFGGHHIQKFYWGTKEVLLPVYTSIEEAVGKHPDADVIVNFASSRSVYQSTLDILKLPQIRAVALIAEGVPERHAREILWRASKAGVLIIGPATVGGIKPGCFRIGNSGGMMDNIIASKLYRAGSVGYVSKSGGMSNELNNILSITTNGTYEGIAIGGDRYPGSTFIDHLLRYEKDPNCKLLVLLGEVGGVEEYRVIDAVKQGIIKKPIVAWAIGTCAKMFTTEVQFGHAGSMANSDAETASAKNQAMKEAGFIVPDTFEDLPIVLKNVYEKLVKEGTVKPTAEREPPNIPIDFKWAQELGMVRKPAAFISTISDERGSELMYSGVKISEVFESNLGIGGVISLLWFKRTLPDYCAKFIEMALMLTADHGPAVSGAMNTIITSRAGKDLVSSLVSGLLTIGDRFGGALDNAAKEFANAYDSGLSAREYVDQMRKQNKLIPGIGHKIKSVTNPDYRVQVVRDYVQKNFPSHKMLDYALAVERVTTAKKDSLILNVDGCIAVCFVDLLRDSGAFSREEADEYVGIGTLNGLFTLGRSIGFIGHFLDQKRLKAPLYRHPADDIFIQMAQDTRVIVPGKVAQ
;
A
#
# COMPACT_ATOMS: atom_id res chain seq x y z
N MET A 1 8.13 9.90 -5.35
CA MET A 1 8.63 10.87 -4.33
C MET A 1 10.04 11.27 -4.72
N SER A 2 10.50 12.49 -4.46
CA SER A 2 11.76 13.02 -5.00
C SER A 2 12.54 13.87 -3.99
N SER A 3 13.78 14.22 -4.36
CA SER A 3 14.53 15.33 -3.75
C SER A 3 13.73 16.63 -3.77
N LYS A 4 13.46 17.21 -2.59
CA LYS A 4 12.65 18.42 -2.44
C LYS A 4 13.42 19.56 -1.79
N PRO A 5 13.22 20.80 -2.25
CA PRO A 5 13.84 21.97 -1.66
C PRO A 5 13.35 22.21 -0.23
N ILE A 6 14.22 22.78 0.59
CA ILE A 6 13.95 23.10 2.00
C ILE A 6 14.37 24.53 2.33
N ARG A 7 13.95 24.99 3.51
CA ARG A 7 14.35 26.27 4.13
C ARG A 7 15.64 26.12 4.96
N GLU A 8 16.24 27.24 5.37
CA GLU A 8 17.65 27.36 5.81
C GLU A 8 18.04 26.71 7.17
N LEU A 9 17.10 26.20 7.99
CA LEU A 9 17.38 25.92 9.41
C LEU A 9 18.16 24.63 9.75
N LEU A 10 18.22 23.60 8.90
CA LEU A 10 18.68 22.26 9.31
C LEU A 10 20.18 22.18 9.63
N ILE A 11 21.03 22.89 8.90
CA ILE A 11 22.49 22.82 9.09
C ILE A 11 22.86 23.37 10.47
N SER A 12 22.20 24.43 10.94
CA SER A 12 22.50 25.11 12.21
C SER A 12 22.55 24.15 13.40
N TYR A 13 21.63 23.20 13.48
CA TYR A 13 21.54 22.24 14.57
C TYR A 13 22.51 21.08 14.39
N HIS A 14 22.65 20.56 13.17
CA HIS A 14 23.37 19.32 12.92
C HIS A 14 24.87 19.48 12.64
N LEU A 15 25.35 20.66 12.24
CA LEU A 15 26.76 20.90 11.92
C LEU A 15 27.74 20.50 13.05
N PRO A 16 27.48 20.78 14.35
CA PRO A 16 28.33 20.28 15.43
C PRO A 16 27.94 18.88 15.97
N ARG A 17 26.87 18.26 15.46
CA ARG A 17 26.26 17.04 16.04
C ARG A 17 26.31 15.83 15.12
N ALA A 18 26.39 16.03 13.81
CA ALA A 18 26.38 14.93 12.85
C ALA A 18 27.63 14.05 13.03
N PRO A 19 27.46 12.72 13.04
CA PRO A 19 28.60 11.82 13.04
C PRO A 19 29.42 12.03 11.76
N LEU A 20 30.72 11.77 11.85
CA LEU A 20 31.60 11.76 10.70
C LEU A 20 31.09 10.78 9.63
N ALA A 21 31.03 11.22 8.36
CA ALA A 21 30.54 10.39 7.25
C ALA A 21 31.33 9.08 7.07
N TYR A 22 32.64 9.10 7.35
CA TYR A 22 33.51 7.94 7.25
C TYR A 22 34.44 7.86 8.45
N ALA A 23 34.74 6.63 8.88
CA ALA A 23 35.63 6.37 10.02
C ALA A 23 37.07 6.86 9.80
N GLY A 24 37.53 6.96 8.53
CA GLY A 24 38.88 7.42 8.17
C GLY A 24 39.04 8.95 8.07
N LEU A 25 37.96 9.72 8.16
CA LEU A 25 38.03 11.18 8.14
C LEU A 25 38.34 11.72 9.53
N THR A 26 39.24 12.69 9.61
CA THR A 26 39.58 13.38 10.86
C THR A 26 39.37 14.88 10.71
N VAL A 27 38.92 15.52 11.78
CA VAL A 27 39.00 16.99 11.93
C VAL A 27 39.76 17.33 13.17
N SER A 28 40.19 18.58 13.25
CA SER A 28 40.77 19.12 14.47
C SER A 28 39.82 18.94 15.66
N PRO A 29 40.28 18.40 16.81
CA PRO A 29 39.46 18.29 18.02
C PRO A 29 38.97 19.64 18.55
N ASP A 30 39.67 20.72 18.18
CA ASP A 30 39.35 22.09 18.57
C ASP A 30 38.35 22.78 17.62
N PHE A 31 37.98 22.14 16.51
CA PHE A 31 37.03 22.72 15.55
C PHE A 31 35.60 22.65 16.10
N ASN A 32 35.08 23.79 16.53
CA ASN A 32 33.69 23.96 16.92
C ASN A 32 33.03 25.05 16.04
N PRO A 33 32.12 24.70 15.13
CA PRO A 33 31.46 25.70 14.29
C PRO A 33 30.60 26.62 15.17
N ALA A 34 30.64 27.93 14.91
CA ALA A 34 29.85 28.90 15.65
C ALA A 34 28.34 28.57 15.53
N PRO A 35 27.56 28.68 16.61
CA PRO A 35 26.12 28.45 16.56
C PRO A 35 25.46 29.52 15.66
N VAL A 36 24.80 29.07 14.61
CA VAL A 36 24.14 29.94 13.64
C VAL A 36 22.84 30.45 14.26
N LYS A 37 22.66 31.77 14.24
CA LYS A 37 21.49 32.46 14.81
C LYS A 37 20.53 32.84 13.69
N VAL A 38 19.37 32.20 13.67
CA VAL A 38 18.29 32.50 12.73
C VAL A 38 17.00 32.69 13.51
N ALA A 39 16.20 33.68 13.15
CA ALA A 39 14.83 33.82 13.61
C ALA A 39 13.88 33.87 12.42
N GLN A 40 12.81 33.08 12.46
CA GLN A 40 11.79 33.03 11.41
C GLN A 40 10.67 34.03 11.72
N ILE A 41 10.29 34.82 10.71
CA ILE A 41 9.15 35.73 10.76
C ILE A 41 8.17 35.27 9.69
N SER A 42 6.95 34.94 10.11
CA SER A 42 5.86 34.57 9.21
C SER A 42 4.77 35.64 9.26
N TRP A 43 4.12 35.85 8.12
CA TRP A 43 2.90 36.63 8.00
C TRP A 43 1.70 35.69 7.89
N ASP A 44 0.69 35.92 8.71
CA ASP A 44 -0.56 35.16 8.67
C ASP A 44 -1.61 35.91 7.83
N PRO A 45 -2.05 35.33 6.69
CA PRO A 45 -3.07 35.94 5.85
C PRO A 45 -4.44 36.07 6.52
N ALA A 46 -4.77 35.23 7.50
CA ALA A 46 -6.08 35.25 8.15
C ALA A 46 -6.22 36.40 9.15
N SER A 47 -5.19 36.62 9.96
CA SER A 47 -5.16 37.72 10.94
C SER A 47 -4.52 39.00 10.39
N ASN A 48 -3.84 38.93 9.24
CA ASN A 48 -3.01 40.01 8.69
C ASN A 48 -1.95 40.51 9.69
N THR A 49 -1.31 39.59 10.42
CA THR A 49 -0.29 39.92 11.42
C THR A 49 1.03 39.19 11.17
N LEU A 50 2.14 39.78 11.63
CA LEU A 50 3.45 39.17 11.65
C LEU A 50 3.67 38.40 12.97
N THR A 51 4.63 37.47 12.98
CA THR A 51 5.12 36.81 14.19
C THR A 51 5.34 37.83 15.32
N PRO A 52 4.73 37.64 16.51
CA PRO A 52 4.87 38.57 17.63
C PRO A 52 6.32 38.67 18.14
N ASP A 53 6.73 39.86 18.57
CA ASP A 53 8.08 40.11 19.08
C ASP A 53 8.42 39.22 20.31
N SER A 54 7.41 38.84 21.11
CA SER A 54 7.57 37.93 22.25
C SER A 54 7.96 36.50 21.85
N ALA A 55 7.79 36.13 20.59
CA ALA A 55 8.17 34.83 20.04
C ALA A 55 9.56 34.86 19.37
N LEU A 56 10.24 36.02 19.35
CA LEU A 56 11.56 36.16 18.75
C LEU A 56 12.66 36.03 19.81
N PRO A 57 13.82 35.43 19.49
CA PRO A 57 14.95 35.38 20.39
C PRO A 57 15.45 36.78 20.79
N GLY A 58 15.90 36.95 22.04
CA GLY A 58 16.33 38.25 22.56
C GLY A 58 17.49 38.92 21.79
N TRP A 59 18.33 38.15 21.10
CA TRP A 59 19.41 38.69 20.28
C TRP A 59 18.92 39.51 19.08
N VAL A 60 17.70 39.24 18.58
CA VAL A 60 17.11 39.98 17.45
C VAL A 60 17.03 41.48 17.76
N SER A 61 16.77 41.84 19.02
CA SER A 61 16.65 43.24 19.45
C SER A 61 17.99 43.91 19.81
N THR A 62 19.07 43.14 19.95
CA THR A 62 20.35 43.65 20.50
C THR A 62 21.52 43.62 19.51
N THR A 63 21.37 42.96 18.36
CA THR A 63 22.42 42.89 17.32
C THR A 63 21.98 43.56 16.03
N LYS A 64 22.94 43.98 15.20
CA LYS A 64 22.66 44.34 13.79
C LYS A 64 22.24 43.10 13.02
N LEU A 65 21.33 43.28 12.07
CA LEU A 65 20.60 42.21 11.39
C LEU A 65 20.74 42.29 9.87
N VAL A 66 20.50 41.15 9.24
CA VAL A 66 20.11 40.99 7.84
C VAL A 66 18.68 40.47 7.83
N ALA A 67 17.81 41.06 7.00
CA ALA A 67 16.46 40.54 6.74
C ALA A 67 16.33 40.11 5.29
N LYS A 68 15.81 38.90 5.05
CA LYS A 68 15.65 38.31 3.71
C LYS A 68 14.41 37.39 3.66
N PRO A 69 13.73 37.24 2.51
CA PRO A 69 12.64 36.29 2.36
C PRO A 69 13.18 34.85 2.31
N ASP A 70 12.40 33.91 2.86
CA ASP A 70 12.71 32.46 2.94
C ASP A 70 11.62 31.64 2.24
N GLN A 71 11.57 31.79 0.91
CA GLN A 71 10.60 31.16 0.01
C GLN A 71 11.24 30.63 -1.28
N LEU A 72 12.42 30.03 -1.16
CA LEU A 72 13.15 29.44 -2.29
C LEU A 72 13.49 30.44 -3.40
N ILE A 73 13.64 31.72 -3.05
CA ILE A 73 13.99 32.78 -3.99
C ILE A 73 15.51 32.80 -4.14
N LYS A 74 16.00 32.54 -5.35
CA LYS A 74 17.41 32.70 -5.69
C LYS A 74 17.73 34.15 -6.03
N ARG A 75 19.01 34.53 -5.97
CA ARG A 75 19.50 35.87 -6.35
C ARG A 75 18.79 37.03 -5.65
N ARG A 76 18.41 36.84 -4.37
CA ARG A 76 17.70 37.83 -3.54
C ARG A 76 18.36 39.22 -3.54
N GLY A 77 19.69 39.27 -3.52
CA GLY A 77 20.43 40.54 -3.59
C GLY A 77 20.18 41.32 -4.87
N LYS A 78 20.23 40.65 -6.03
CA LYS A 78 19.96 41.26 -7.34
C LYS A 78 18.48 41.65 -7.52
N ALA A 79 17.58 40.96 -6.82
CA ALA A 79 16.16 41.27 -6.78
C ALA A 79 15.79 42.40 -5.78
N GLY A 80 16.75 42.98 -5.06
CA GLY A 80 16.46 44.01 -4.05
C GLY A 80 15.72 43.47 -2.80
N LEU A 81 15.81 42.17 -2.56
CA LEU A 81 15.14 41.45 -1.47
C LEU A 81 16.07 41.14 -0.29
N LEU A 82 17.11 41.95 -0.09
CA LEU A 82 18.01 41.88 1.07
C LEU A 82 18.07 43.23 1.77
N LYS A 83 17.82 43.25 3.08
CA LYS A 83 18.06 44.42 3.93
C LYS A 83 19.24 44.12 4.84
N LEU A 84 20.39 44.71 4.54
CA LEU A 84 21.65 44.48 5.26
C LEU A 84 21.88 45.54 6.34
N ASN A 85 22.67 45.19 7.37
CA ASN A 85 23.13 46.07 8.43
C ASN A 85 22.04 46.96 9.06
N THR A 86 20.94 46.34 9.48
CA THR A 86 19.76 47.02 10.03
C THR A 86 19.54 46.68 11.50
N ASP A 87 18.72 47.44 12.23
CA ASP A 87 18.17 47.02 13.53
C ASP A 87 16.78 46.38 13.36
N TRP A 88 16.25 45.80 14.44
CA TRP A 88 14.95 45.13 14.42
C TRP A 88 13.79 46.06 14.01
N PRO A 89 13.64 47.29 14.54
CA PRO A 89 12.57 48.19 14.10
C PRO A 89 12.55 48.42 12.59
N ALA A 90 13.70 48.74 11.99
CA ALA A 90 13.80 48.97 10.55
C ALA A 90 13.66 47.67 9.73
N ALA A 91 14.11 46.53 10.25
CA ALA A 91 13.88 45.22 9.62
C ALA A 91 12.39 44.86 9.60
N LYS A 92 11.69 45.07 10.72
CA LYS A 92 10.27 44.80 10.89
C LYS A 92 9.42 45.66 9.96
N GLU A 93 9.75 46.94 9.82
CA GLU A 93 9.11 47.84 8.85
C GLU A 93 9.34 47.35 7.41
N TRP A 94 10.59 47.03 7.05
CA TRP A 94 10.93 46.50 5.72
C TRP A 94 10.18 45.20 5.39
N ILE A 95 9.99 44.32 6.38
CA ILE A 95 9.18 43.10 6.26
C ILE A 95 7.70 43.46 6.08
N ALA A 96 7.14 44.33 6.92
CA ALA A 96 5.73 44.72 6.88
C ALA A 96 5.33 45.40 5.55
N GLU A 97 6.26 46.13 4.93
CA GLU A 97 6.05 46.72 3.61
C GLU A 97 5.86 45.68 2.50
N ARG A 98 6.38 44.46 2.67
CA ARG A 98 6.45 43.40 1.63
C ARG A 98 5.56 42.21 1.95
N ALA A 99 5.34 41.93 3.23
CA ALA A 99 4.52 40.82 3.71
C ALA A 99 3.10 40.91 3.14
N GLY A 100 2.60 39.80 2.58
CA GLY A 100 1.27 39.73 1.98
C GLY A 100 1.11 40.48 0.66
N LYS A 101 2.19 41.05 0.08
CA LYS A 101 2.14 41.77 -1.21
C LYS A 101 2.85 40.99 -2.31
N ALA A 102 2.34 41.14 -3.54
CA ALA A 102 2.94 40.54 -4.73
C ALA A 102 4.34 41.14 -4.99
N GLN A 103 5.31 40.27 -5.27
CA GLN A 103 6.66 40.61 -5.66
C GLN A 103 6.98 39.89 -6.96
N GLN A 104 7.59 40.62 -7.90
CA GLN A 104 8.06 40.05 -9.15
C GLN A 104 9.56 39.76 -9.02
N VAL A 105 9.94 38.51 -9.24
CA VAL A 105 11.33 38.06 -9.29
C VAL A 105 11.54 37.39 -10.64
N GLU A 106 12.39 38.00 -11.47
CA GLU A 106 12.58 37.58 -12.88
C GLU A 106 11.21 37.48 -13.60
N ALA A 107 10.84 36.31 -14.12
CA ALA A 107 9.57 36.08 -14.80
C ALA A 107 8.40 35.68 -13.87
N VAL A 108 8.67 35.46 -12.58
CA VAL A 108 7.71 34.87 -11.64
C VAL A 108 7.18 35.93 -10.67
N THR A 109 5.87 35.99 -10.50
CA THR A 109 5.22 36.85 -9.49
C THR A 109 4.64 36.00 -8.37
N GLY A 110 4.94 36.34 -7.12
CA GLY A 110 4.46 35.62 -5.95
C GLY A 110 4.36 36.49 -4.70
N THR A 111 3.66 36.02 -3.69
CA THR A 111 3.47 36.74 -2.42
C THR A 111 4.51 36.32 -1.39
N LEU A 112 5.06 37.29 -0.65
CA LEU A 112 5.98 37.03 0.46
C LEU A 112 5.23 36.88 1.78
N ASN A 113 5.28 35.68 2.35
CA ASN A 113 4.64 35.29 3.60
C ASN A 113 5.67 34.82 4.65
N ASN A 114 6.90 34.50 4.26
CA ASN A 114 7.94 33.99 5.17
C ASN A 114 9.27 34.71 4.96
N PHE A 115 9.88 35.11 6.07
CA PHE A 115 11.15 35.84 6.15
C PHE A 115 12.02 35.22 7.23
N ILE A 116 13.32 35.48 7.11
CA ILE A 116 14.30 35.20 8.17
C ILE A 116 15.10 36.45 8.48
N VAL A 117 15.48 36.56 9.75
CA VAL A 117 16.48 37.52 10.21
C VAL A 117 17.66 36.78 10.82
N GLU A 118 18.84 37.29 10.54
CA GLU A 118 20.13 36.73 10.98
C GLU A 118 21.04 37.88 11.42
N PRO A 119 22.02 37.66 12.32
CA PRO A 119 23.00 38.69 12.65
C PRO A 119 23.77 39.14 11.40
N PHE A 120 23.93 40.44 11.25
CA PHE A 120 24.83 41.00 10.25
C PHE A 120 26.27 40.65 10.62
N PHE A 121 26.99 40.03 9.69
CA PHE A 121 28.38 39.63 9.85
C PHE A 121 29.27 40.54 9.00
N PRO A 122 29.95 41.55 9.57
CA PRO A 122 30.82 42.44 8.79
C PRO A 122 32.06 41.69 8.31
N HIS A 123 32.33 41.72 7.01
CA HIS A 123 33.48 41.05 6.42
C HIS A 123 33.88 41.73 5.09
N PRO A 124 35.14 41.65 4.66
CA PRO A 124 35.55 42.09 3.32
C PRO A 124 35.25 41.03 2.24
N ASP A 125 34.99 41.47 1.01
CA ASP A 125 34.59 40.59 -0.12
C ASP A 125 35.61 39.47 -0.43
N ASN A 126 36.92 39.72 -0.20
CA ASN A 126 37.97 38.71 -0.42
C ASN A 126 37.97 37.57 0.62
N THR A 127 37.03 37.59 1.56
CA THR A 127 36.80 36.52 2.55
C THR A 127 35.59 35.65 2.22
N GLU A 128 34.89 35.93 1.12
CA GLU A 128 33.77 35.15 0.62
C GLU A 128 34.24 33.98 -0.27
N PHE A 129 33.74 32.79 0.04
CA PHE A 129 33.98 31.53 -0.65
C PHE A 129 32.63 30.95 -1.12
N TYR A 130 32.69 30.00 -2.03
CA TYR A 130 31.54 29.22 -2.47
C TYR A 130 31.78 27.74 -2.21
N VAL A 131 30.75 27.05 -1.70
CA VAL A 131 30.74 25.58 -1.64
C VAL A 131 29.39 25.03 -2.10
N CYS A 132 29.43 23.95 -2.88
CA CYS A 132 28.24 23.19 -3.23
C CYS A 132 28.53 21.68 -3.19
N ILE A 133 27.62 20.92 -2.59
CA ILE A 133 27.61 19.46 -2.56
C ILE A 133 26.39 19.00 -3.33
N THR A 134 26.60 18.21 -4.39
CA THR A 134 25.50 17.69 -5.21
C THR A 134 25.65 16.20 -5.45
N SER A 135 24.53 15.46 -5.38
CA SER A 135 24.53 14.04 -5.72
C SER A 135 24.63 13.85 -7.23
N ALA A 136 25.42 12.85 -7.62
CA ALA A 136 25.51 12.29 -8.95
C ALA A 136 25.45 10.77 -8.87
N ARG A 137 25.40 10.08 -10.02
CA ARG A 137 25.23 8.62 -10.10
C ARG A 137 26.43 7.88 -9.49
N GLU A 138 27.62 8.41 -9.72
CA GLU A 138 28.93 7.91 -9.32
C GLU A 138 29.29 8.23 -7.87
N GLY A 139 28.64 9.22 -7.26
CA GLY A 139 29.02 9.71 -5.94
C GLY A 139 28.47 11.11 -5.64
N ASP A 140 29.05 11.77 -4.66
CA ASP A 140 28.73 13.14 -4.30
C ASP A 140 29.88 14.06 -4.76
N TYR A 141 29.58 15.07 -5.56
CA TYR A 141 30.55 16.08 -5.98
C TYR A 141 30.58 17.25 -4.99
N ILE A 142 31.78 17.62 -4.55
CA ILE A 142 32.04 18.84 -3.79
C ILE A 142 32.69 19.84 -4.71
N LEU A 143 32.01 20.97 -4.92
CA LEU A 143 32.45 22.10 -5.70
C LEU A 143 32.90 23.20 -4.75
N PHE A 144 34.07 23.79 -5.01
CA PHE A 144 34.59 24.90 -4.22
C PHE A 144 35.25 25.96 -5.11
N THR A 145 35.02 27.25 -4.82
CA THR A 145 35.83 28.34 -5.39
C THR A 145 36.14 29.40 -4.33
N HIS A 146 37.29 30.04 -4.50
CA HIS A 146 37.78 31.14 -3.66
C HIS A 146 37.21 32.51 -4.04
N GLU A 147 36.44 32.57 -5.12
CA GLU A 147 35.70 33.75 -5.56
C GLU A 147 34.21 33.57 -5.19
N GLY A 148 33.83 33.75 -3.93
CA GLY A 148 32.43 33.65 -3.49
C GLY A 148 31.58 34.88 -3.82
N GLY A 149 30.38 34.91 -3.25
CA GLY A 149 29.54 36.11 -3.24
C GLY A 149 28.48 36.18 -4.33
N VAL A 150 27.82 37.34 -4.41
CA VAL A 150 26.69 37.62 -5.32
C VAL A 150 27.11 37.60 -6.80
N ASP A 151 28.39 37.82 -7.09
CA ASP A 151 28.96 37.94 -8.44
C ASP A 151 29.92 36.81 -8.83
N VAL A 152 29.75 35.62 -8.24
CA VAL A 152 30.54 34.40 -8.53
C VAL A 152 30.59 34.03 -10.03
N GLY A 153 29.54 34.32 -10.80
CA GLY A 153 29.46 34.02 -12.25
C GLY A 153 29.15 32.54 -12.54
N ASP A 154 29.75 31.98 -13.59
CA ASP A 154 29.61 30.56 -13.96
C ASP A 154 30.45 29.67 -13.03
N VAL A 155 29.80 29.17 -11.99
CA VAL A 155 30.47 28.40 -10.93
C VAL A 155 30.92 27.03 -11.41
N ASP A 156 30.19 26.42 -12.35
CA ASP A 156 30.50 25.07 -12.82
C ASP A 156 31.82 25.01 -13.62
N ALA A 157 32.17 26.13 -14.27
CA ALA A 157 33.44 26.31 -14.97
C ALA A 157 34.59 26.72 -14.04
N LYS A 158 34.31 27.52 -13.01
CA LYS A 158 35.32 28.06 -12.08
C LYS A 158 35.67 27.12 -10.93
N ALA A 159 34.69 26.38 -10.41
CA ALA A 159 34.85 25.63 -9.17
C ALA A 159 35.74 24.39 -9.35
N LEU A 160 36.62 24.20 -8.37
CA LEU A 160 37.38 22.97 -8.19
C LEU A 160 36.43 21.87 -7.71
N LYS A 161 36.59 20.65 -8.24
CA LYS A 161 35.66 19.53 -8.00
C LYS A 161 36.39 18.37 -7.33
N LEU A 162 35.82 17.86 -6.24
CA LEU A 162 36.22 16.63 -5.58
C LEU A 162 35.06 15.64 -5.61
N LEU A 163 35.29 14.44 -6.15
CA LEU A 163 34.29 13.37 -6.14
C LEU A 163 34.49 12.48 -4.91
N ILE A 164 33.42 12.25 -4.17
CA ILE A 164 33.36 11.24 -3.12
C ILE A 164 32.54 10.06 -3.63
N PRO A 165 33.10 8.83 -3.69
CA PRO A 165 32.40 7.67 -4.23
C PRO A 165 31.08 7.34 -3.51
N ALA A 166 30.12 6.79 -4.25
CA ALA A 166 28.81 6.43 -3.70
C ALA A 166 28.86 5.27 -2.69
N ASP A 167 29.77 4.29 -2.86
CA ASP A 167 29.88 3.15 -1.96
C ASP A 167 30.81 3.49 -0.79
N PRO A 168 30.31 3.48 0.46
CA PRO A 168 31.11 3.81 1.63
C PRO A 168 32.23 2.79 1.92
N SER A 169 32.27 1.64 1.24
CA SER A 169 33.37 0.68 1.33
C SER A 169 34.60 1.07 0.49
N GLU A 170 34.48 2.03 -0.42
CA GLU A 170 35.61 2.56 -1.17
C GLU A 170 36.46 3.51 -0.34
N SER A 171 37.72 3.72 -0.75
CA SER A 171 38.59 4.70 -0.10
C SER A 171 38.04 6.12 -0.29
N SER A 172 37.56 6.73 0.79
CA SER A 172 37.22 8.15 0.81
C SER A 172 38.47 9.02 0.65
N PRO A 173 38.39 10.21 0.01
CA PRO A 173 39.54 11.11 -0.09
C PRO A 173 40.13 11.47 1.28
N THR A 174 41.45 11.43 1.42
CA THR A 174 42.15 11.80 2.66
C THR A 174 42.05 13.30 2.92
N ARG A 175 42.21 13.72 4.17
CA ARG A 175 42.20 15.14 4.57
C ARG A 175 43.13 16.01 3.70
N GLU A 176 44.29 15.48 3.35
CA GLU A 176 45.27 16.13 2.48
C GLU A 176 44.71 16.33 1.06
N GLN A 177 43.99 15.35 0.53
CA GLN A 177 43.34 15.44 -0.79
C GLN A 177 42.21 16.48 -0.80
N TRP A 178 41.43 16.60 0.28
CA TRP A 178 40.44 17.69 0.40
C TRP A 178 41.11 19.06 0.28
N THR A 179 42.20 19.24 1.04
CA THR A 179 42.94 20.51 1.08
C THR A 179 43.61 20.81 -0.26
N SER A 180 44.35 19.86 -0.83
CA SER A 180 45.12 20.08 -2.05
C SER A 180 44.25 20.22 -3.31
N THR A 181 43.09 19.55 -3.34
CA THR A 181 42.18 19.59 -4.49
C THR A 181 41.28 20.82 -4.47
N LEU A 182 40.67 21.15 -3.32
CA LEU A 182 39.67 22.21 -3.23
C LEU A 182 40.26 23.57 -2.85
N LEU A 183 41.35 23.63 -2.09
CA LEU A 183 41.84 24.87 -1.47
C LEU A 183 43.14 25.41 -2.09
N SER A 184 43.48 24.98 -3.31
CA SER A 184 44.73 25.37 -3.98
C SER A 184 44.86 26.89 -4.22
N GLY A 185 43.73 27.58 -4.45
CA GLY A 185 43.65 29.04 -4.59
C GLY A 185 43.46 29.82 -3.29
N VAL A 186 43.44 29.14 -2.13
CA VAL A 186 43.16 29.75 -0.82
C VAL A 186 44.46 29.98 -0.03
N PRO A 187 44.60 31.08 0.73
CA PRO A 187 45.74 31.28 1.62
C PRO A 187 45.91 30.13 2.63
N LYS A 188 47.15 29.66 2.81
CA LYS A 188 47.47 28.52 3.71
C LYS A 188 46.96 28.68 5.14
N ALA A 189 46.91 29.91 5.65
CA ALA A 189 46.37 30.21 6.98
C ALA A 189 44.91 29.76 7.16
N LYS A 190 44.11 29.71 6.09
CA LYS A 190 42.69 29.32 6.11
C LYS A 190 42.46 27.84 5.79
N HIS A 191 43.49 27.09 5.41
CA HIS A 191 43.35 25.70 4.95
C HIS A 191 42.77 24.78 6.03
N GLN A 192 43.29 24.86 7.25
CA GLN A 192 42.86 23.96 8.33
C GLN A 192 41.37 24.12 8.64
N ILE A 193 40.92 25.35 8.88
CA ILE A 193 39.53 25.66 9.25
C ILE A 193 38.54 25.34 8.12
N LEU A 194 38.90 25.64 6.86
CA LEU A 194 38.06 25.32 5.70
C LEU A 194 37.95 23.81 5.49
N THR A 195 39.07 23.08 5.56
CA THR A 195 39.04 21.61 5.43
C THR A 195 38.19 20.98 6.53
N ASP A 196 38.30 21.46 7.78
CA ASP A 196 37.46 20.99 8.88
C ASP A 196 35.98 21.24 8.63
N PHE A 197 35.62 22.45 8.21
CA PHE A 197 34.24 22.82 7.89
C PHE A 197 33.67 22.01 6.72
N LEU A 198 34.41 21.86 5.63
CA LEU A 198 33.98 21.11 4.44
C LEU A 198 33.71 19.64 4.78
N ILE A 199 34.58 19.01 5.59
CA ILE A 199 34.39 17.63 6.07
C ILE A 199 33.14 17.52 6.96
N ARG A 200 32.90 18.50 7.85
CA ARG A 200 31.69 18.51 8.69
C ARG A 200 30.42 18.78 7.91
N LEU A 201 30.47 19.69 6.96
CA LEU A 201 29.36 19.98 6.08
C LEU A 201 28.94 18.75 5.27
N TYR A 202 29.92 18.03 4.72
CA TYR A 202 29.65 16.76 4.03
C TYR A 202 29.11 15.69 4.99
N SER A 203 29.56 15.66 6.24
CA SER A 203 29.02 14.74 7.24
C SER A 203 27.54 14.99 7.53
N VAL A 204 27.12 16.26 7.62
CA VAL A 204 25.70 16.65 7.71
C VAL A 204 24.94 16.26 6.44
N TYR A 205 25.53 16.51 5.27
CA TYR A 205 24.95 16.17 3.97
C TYR A 205 24.61 14.67 3.88
N VAL A 206 25.51 13.80 4.36
CA VAL A 206 25.30 12.35 4.42
C VAL A 206 24.27 11.97 5.49
N ASP A 207 24.44 12.43 6.73
CA ASP A 207 23.65 11.99 7.89
C ASP A 207 22.16 12.33 7.78
N LEU A 208 21.85 13.42 7.07
CA LEU A 208 20.49 13.92 6.85
C LEU A 208 19.93 13.59 5.46
N HIS A 209 20.66 12.82 4.63
CA HIS A 209 20.24 12.45 3.27
C HIS A 209 19.91 13.65 2.37
N PHE A 210 20.83 14.62 2.31
CA PHE A 210 20.77 15.67 1.29
C PHE A 210 21.05 15.11 -0.10
N ALA A 211 20.45 15.74 -1.11
CA ALA A 211 20.73 15.52 -2.52
C ALA A 211 21.39 16.73 -3.19
N TYR A 212 21.25 17.91 -2.59
CA TYR A 212 21.88 19.15 -3.00
C TYR A 212 22.04 20.07 -1.79
N LEU A 213 23.18 20.73 -1.66
CA LEU A 213 23.48 21.65 -0.58
C LEU A 213 24.53 22.67 -1.04
N GLU A 214 24.11 23.90 -1.22
CA GLU A 214 24.92 25.04 -1.66
C GLU A 214 24.97 26.08 -0.54
N ILE A 215 26.15 26.65 -0.31
CA ILE A 215 26.38 27.79 0.57
C ILE A 215 27.12 28.86 -0.24
N ASN A 216 26.48 30.01 -0.40
CA ASN A 216 27.06 31.16 -1.09
C ASN A 216 26.54 32.52 -0.57
N PRO A 217 27.32 33.31 0.18
CA PRO A 217 28.73 33.09 0.50
C PRO A 217 28.95 32.25 1.76
N LEU A 218 30.04 31.46 1.76
CA LEU A 218 30.72 30.96 2.95
C LEU A 218 31.83 31.97 3.29
N VAL A 219 31.83 32.54 4.49
CA VAL A 219 32.80 33.56 4.89
C VAL A 219 33.82 32.99 5.85
N VAL A 220 35.11 33.26 5.60
CA VAL A 220 36.21 32.95 6.53
C VAL A 220 37.13 34.16 6.69
N THR A 221 37.10 34.78 7.87
CA THR A 221 37.90 35.98 8.17
C THR A 221 39.37 35.63 8.43
N ASP A 222 40.24 36.64 8.48
CA ASP A 222 41.67 36.44 8.74
C ASP A 222 41.93 36.12 10.22
N GLU A 223 41.00 36.47 11.11
CA GLU A 223 40.99 36.13 12.54
C GLU A 223 40.58 34.67 12.80
N GLY A 224 40.21 33.92 11.75
CA GLY A 224 39.82 32.51 11.84
C GLY A 224 38.36 32.28 12.24
N GLU A 225 37.48 33.25 12.03
CA GLU A 225 36.04 33.06 12.18
C GLU A 225 35.42 32.53 10.88
N ILE A 226 34.52 31.54 10.99
CA ILE A 226 33.79 30.95 9.85
C ILE A 226 32.29 31.07 10.04
N SER A 227 31.59 31.54 9.01
CA SER A 227 30.13 31.68 9.01
C SER A 227 29.58 31.44 7.61
N TYR A 228 28.43 30.77 7.50
CA TYR A 228 27.68 30.70 6.24
C TYR A 228 26.56 31.73 6.26
N LEU A 229 26.42 32.51 5.18
CA LEU A 229 25.44 33.61 5.12
C LEU A 229 24.24 33.28 4.22
N ASP A 230 24.36 32.24 3.39
CA ASP A 230 23.25 31.73 2.62
C ASP A 230 23.29 30.22 2.48
N MET A 231 22.12 29.61 2.31
CA MET A 231 21.99 28.18 2.06
C MET A 231 20.86 27.89 1.08
N ALA A 232 21.15 27.12 0.04
CA ALA A 232 20.15 26.50 -0.81
C ALA A 232 20.32 24.98 -0.76
N ALA A 233 19.26 24.24 -0.42
CA ALA A 233 19.39 22.80 -0.27
C ALA A 233 18.13 22.01 -0.68
N LYS A 234 18.35 20.74 -1.04
CA LYS A 234 17.31 19.74 -1.29
C LYS A 234 17.59 18.50 -0.44
N LEU A 235 16.55 18.02 0.26
CA LEU A 235 16.57 16.73 0.96
C LEU A 235 15.88 15.66 0.14
N ASP A 236 16.36 14.44 0.24
CA ASP A 236 15.66 13.28 -0.31
C ASP A 236 14.44 12.93 0.56
N GLN A 237 13.24 13.31 0.11
CA GLN A 237 11.99 13.06 0.84
C GLN A 237 11.79 11.57 1.16
N THR A 238 12.30 10.66 0.32
CA THR A 238 12.09 9.21 0.53
C THR A 238 12.86 8.68 1.73
N ALA A 239 13.84 9.44 2.24
CA ALA A 239 14.57 9.13 3.46
C ALA A 239 13.84 9.54 4.76
N ASP A 240 12.59 10.04 4.68
CA ASP A 240 11.82 10.48 5.86
C ASP A 240 11.71 9.39 6.93
N PHE A 241 11.56 8.13 6.54
CA PHE A 241 11.49 7.04 7.51
C PHE A 241 12.81 6.76 8.26
N ILE A 242 13.93 7.29 7.75
CA ILE A 242 15.28 7.18 8.32
C ILE A 242 15.59 8.46 9.12
N CYS A 243 15.34 9.61 8.51
CA CYS A 243 15.82 10.91 8.96
C CYS A 243 14.73 11.81 9.57
N GLY A 244 13.45 11.46 9.47
CA GLY A 244 12.30 12.22 10.01
C GLY A 244 12.51 12.72 11.44
N PRO A 245 12.92 11.87 12.39
CA PRO A 245 13.23 12.33 13.76
C PRO A 245 14.38 13.35 13.82
N LYS A 246 15.41 13.19 12.98
CA LYS A 246 16.56 14.12 12.90
C LYS A 246 16.14 15.45 12.25
N TRP A 247 15.26 15.40 11.28
CA TRP A 247 14.72 16.58 10.61
C TRP A 247 13.79 17.37 11.52
N ALA A 248 12.94 16.68 12.28
CA ALA A 248 11.99 17.28 13.21
C ALA A 248 12.69 18.03 14.36
N ILE A 249 13.71 17.43 14.97
CA ILE A 249 14.40 18.05 16.11
C ILE A 249 15.09 19.36 15.73
N ALA A 250 15.68 19.45 14.54
CA ALA A 250 16.28 20.70 14.05
C ALA A 250 15.25 21.81 13.80
N ARG A 251 13.95 21.51 13.84
CA ARG A 251 12.87 22.45 13.63
C ARG A 251 12.07 22.74 14.90
N ASP A 252 12.48 22.21 16.05
CA ASP A 252 11.88 22.48 17.36
C ASP A 252 12.18 23.94 17.79
N PRO A 253 11.18 24.83 17.84
CA PRO A 253 11.41 26.23 18.22
C PRO A 253 12.00 26.38 19.63
N ALA A 254 11.75 25.43 20.53
CA ALA A 254 12.26 25.47 21.90
C ALA A 254 13.81 25.45 21.95
N ILE A 255 14.46 24.84 20.96
CA ILE A 255 15.93 24.79 20.85
C ILE A 255 16.50 26.20 20.65
N TYR A 256 15.80 27.03 19.87
CA TYR A 256 16.26 28.37 19.52
C TYR A 256 15.75 29.45 20.49
N LEU A 257 14.67 29.15 21.23
CA LEU A 257 14.08 30.05 22.22
C LEU A 257 14.59 29.83 23.66
N GLY A 258 15.39 28.78 23.92
CA GLY A 258 15.96 28.52 25.24
C GLY A 258 14.95 28.01 26.28
N THR A 259 13.77 27.53 25.85
CA THR A 259 12.73 26.96 26.71
C THR A 259 12.97 25.45 26.91
N ALA A 260 12.72 24.93 28.12
CA ALA A 260 12.88 23.50 28.41
C ALA A 260 12.01 22.64 27.45
N GLY A 261 12.66 21.82 26.62
CA GLY A 261 11.98 21.00 25.62
C GLY A 261 11.09 19.92 26.24
N SER A 262 9.95 19.62 25.61
CA SER A 262 9.02 18.59 26.07
C SER A 262 9.66 17.21 26.03
N SER A 263 9.57 16.47 27.14
CA SER A 263 10.03 15.08 27.28
C SER A 263 9.08 14.07 26.62
N ALA A 264 8.48 14.40 25.47
CA ALA A 264 7.52 13.53 24.81
C ALA A 264 8.24 12.26 24.30
N LYS A 265 7.90 11.12 24.92
CA LYS A 265 8.29 9.79 24.43
C LYS A 265 7.14 9.27 23.56
N GLY A 266 7.25 9.37 22.25
CA GLY A 266 6.31 8.72 21.33
C GLY A 266 6.10 9.42 19.98
N GLU A 267 6.34 10.73 19.91
CA GLU A 267 6.29 11.51 18.66
C GLU A 267 7.67 12.12 18.39
N ASP A 268 7.99 12.36 17.11
CA ASP A 268 9.21 13.07 16.73
C ASP A 268 9.29 14.39 17.49
N ARG A 269 10.44 14.68 18.11
CA ARG A 269 10.63 15.95 18.82
C ARG A 269 10.67 17.08 17.81
N GLY A 270 9.67 17.96 17.81
CA GLY A 270 9.55 19.07 16.87
C GLY A 270 8.64 18.75 15.66
N PRO A 271 8.29 19.74 14.84
CA PRO A 271 7.38 19.55 13.73
C PRO A 271 8.01 18.70 12.60
N PRO A 272 7.24 17.78 11.96
CA PRO A 272 7.71 16.97 10.83
C PRO A 272 8.07 17.85 9.64
N MET A 273 9.01 17.40 8.80
CA MET A 273 9.59 18.20 7.71
C MET A 273 8.52 18.89 6.85
N TYR A 274 8.73 20.18 6.60
CA TYR A 274 7.86 20.99 5.75
C TYR A 274 8.50 21.16 4.37
N TRP A 275 7.72 20.90 3.32
CA TRP A 275 8.15 20.96 1.92
C TRP A 275 7.55 22.21 1.25
N PRO A 276 8.28 23.34 1.19
CA PRO A 276 7.77 24.57 0.57
C PRO A 276 7.47 24.40 -0.92
N ALA A 277 6.39 25.02 -1.41
CA ALA A 277 6.15 25.18 -2.83
C ALA A 277 7.18 26.17 -3.45
N PRO A 278 7.48 26.06 -4.76
CA PRO A 278 8.28 27.06 -5.47
C PRO A 278 7.68 28.46 -5.35
N PHE A 279 8.53 29.50 -5.36
CA PHE A 279 8.06 30.88 -5.40
C PHE A 279 7.11 31.10 -6.59
N GLY A 280 6.03 31.87 -6.38
CA GLY A 280 4.98 32.11 -7.37
C GLY A 280 3.77 31.18 -7.25
N ARG A 281 3.83 30.14 -6.41
CA ARG A 281 2.69 29.26 -6.12
C ARG A 281 2.56 29.00 -4.62
N ASP A 282 1.33 29.03 -4.12
CA ASP A 282 1.01 28.58 -2.78
C ASP A 282 0.56 27.11 -2.81
N LEU A 283 0.96 26.35 -1.78
CA LEU A 283 0.46 24.99 -1.58
C LEU A 283 -1.00 25.06 -1.11
N THR A 284 -1.90 24.51 -1.90
CA THR A 284 -3.32 24.44 -1.56
C THR A 284 -3.57 23.41 -0.46
N LYS A 285 -4.69 23.54 0.27
CA LYS A 285 -5.07 22.59 1.33
C LYS A 285 -5.29 21.18 0.76
N GLU A 286 -5.76 21.12 -0.48
CA GLU A 286 -6.05 19.92 -1.24
C GLU A 286 -4.76 19.19 -1.66
N GLU A 287 -3.75 19.92 -2.14
CA GLU A 287 -2.43 19.34 -2.43
C GLU A 287 -1.77 18.78 -1.16
N ALA A 288 -1.87 19.50 -0.03
CA ALA A 288 -1.36 19.02 1.25
C ALA A 288 -2.10 17.75 1.73
N TYR A 289 -3.42 17.67 1.51
CA TYR A 289 -4.21 16.49 1.83
C TYR A 289 -3.80 15.27 1.00
N ILE A 290 -3.67 15.42 -0.32
CA ILE A 290 -3.20 14.34 -1.20
C ILE A 290 -1.77 13.91 -0.86
N ALA A 291 -0.88 14.85 -0.58
CA ALA A 291 0.50 14.55 -0.16
C ALA A 291 0.54 13.75 1.16
N LYS A 292 -0.38 14.02 2.09
CA LYS A 292 -0.52 13.24 3.33
C LYS A 292 -1.02 11.82 3.05
N LEU A 293 -2.02 11.66 2.18
CA LEU A 293 -2.50 10.33 1.77
C LEU A 293 -1.38 9.51 1.11
N ASP A 294 -0.60 10.13 0.23
CA ASP A 294 0.56 9.55 -0.45
C ASP A 294 1.62 9.06 0.54
N SER A 295 1.99 9.86 1.54
CA SER A 295 2.98 9.47 2.55
C SER A 295 2.55 8.27 3.42
N GLY A 296 1.24 8.02 3.53
CA GLY A 296 0.68 6.94 4.34
C GLY A 296 0.56 5.60 3.61
N THR A 297 1.04 5.49 2.37
CA THR A 297 0.82 4.29 1.55
C THR A 297 2.02 3.96 0.65
N GLY A 298 2.06 2.72 0.16
CA GLY A 298 3.00 2.29 -0.88
C GLY A 298 2.52 2.57 -2.31
N ALA A 299 1.28 3.05 -2.47
CA ALA A 299 0.79 3.60 -3.72
C ALA A 299 1.36 5.02 -3.96
N SER A 300 1.24 5.55 -5.18
CA SER A 300 1.57 6.94 -5.47
C SER A 300 0.29 7.73 -5.77
N LEU A 301 0.12 8.85 -5.08
CA LEU A 301 -0.98 9.80 -5.24
C LEU A 301 -0.39 11.22 -5.33
N LYS A 302 -0.49 11.86 -6.49
CA LYS A 302 0.08 13.20 -6.72
C LYS A 302 -0.98 14.15 -7.24
N LEU A 303 -0.96 15.38 -6.73
CA LEU A 303 -1.80 16.46 -7.22
C LEU A 303 -1.00 17.76 -7.20
N THR A 304 -1.15 18.54 -8.27
CA THR A 304 -0.67 19.90 -8.39
C THR A 304 -1.72 20.71 -9.17
N VAL A 305 -2.23 21.76 -8.56
CA VAL A 305 -3.15 22.70 -9.18
C VAL A 305 -2.34 23.72 -9.96
N LEU A 306 -2.53 23.76 -11.27
CA LEU A 306 -1.84 24.66 -12.20
C LEU A 306 -2.66 25.93 -12.44
N ASN A 307 -3.94 25.75 -12.76
CA ASN A 307 -4.90 26.83 -12.99
C ASN A 307 -6.26 26.42 -12.42
N ALA A 308 -6.58 26.85 -11.19
CA ALA A 308 -7.85 26.48 -10.55
C ALA A 308 -9.11 26.92 -11.33
N LYS A 309 -8.98 27.89 -12.26
CA LYS A 309 -10.06 28.35 -13.14
C LYS A 309 -10.07 27.64 -14.50
N GLY A 310 -9.06 26.82 -14.79
CA GLY A 310 -8.96 26.03 -16.01
C GLY A 310 -10.14 25.08 -16.15
N ARG A 311 -10.56 24.85 -17.39
CA ARG A 311 -11.69 23.97 -17.69
C ARG A 311 -11.29 22.51 -17.90
N ILE A 312 -10.00 22.20 -18.10
CA ILE A 312 -9.54 20.84 -18.39
C ILE A 312 -8.92 20.24 -17.14
N TRP A 313 -9.58 19.21 -16.58
CA TRP A 313 -9.12 18.49 -15.40
C TRP A 313 -8.74 17.07 -15.76
N THR A 314 -7.66 16.58 -15.14
CA THR A 314 -7.13 15.24 -15.39
C THR A 314 -7.10 14.41 -14.11
N MET A 315 -7.57 13.18 -14.22
CA MET A 315 -7.49 12.14 -13.19
C MET A 315 -6.91 10.89 -13.84
N VAL A 316 -5.62 10.92 -14.13
CA VAL A 316 -4.93 9.91 -14.95
C VAL A 316 -4.16 8.95 -14.06
N ALA A 317 -4.25 7.65 -14.35
CA ALA A 317 -3.49 6.67 -13.59
C ALA A 317 -2.12 6.32 -14.21
N GLY A 318 -1.07 6.50 -13.41
CA GLY A 318 0.32 6.26 -13.77
C GLY A 318 1.10 7.55 -14.08
N GLY A 319 2.27 7.72 -13.46
CA GLY A 319 3.18 8.85 -13.68
C GLY A 319 3.45 9.12 -15.16
N GLY A 320 4.00 8.15 -15.90
CA GLY A 320 4.27 8.33 -17.33
C GLY A 320 3.03 8.63 -18.18
N ALA A 321 1.90 7.99 -17.88
CA ALA A 321 0.66 8.26 -18.60
C ALA A 321 0.16 9.68 -18.35
N SER A 322 0.14 10.15 -17.10
CA SER A 322 -0.29 11.52 -16.76
C SER A 322 0.50 12.60 -17.52
N VAL A 323 1.80 12.37 -17.72
CA VAL A 323 2.67 13.24 -18.52
C VAL A 323 2.27 13.20 -19.99
N VAL A 324 2.04 12.01 -20.56
CA VAL A 324 1.59 11.84 -21.96
C VAL A 324 0.23 12.52 -22.23
N TYR A 325 -0.73 12.43 -21.30
CA TYR A 325 -2.00 13.15 -21.44
C TYR A 325 -1.80 14.68 -21.37
N SER A 326 -0.92 15.15 -20.48
CA SER A 326 -0.61 16.58 -20.36
C SER A 326 0.08 17.11 -21.63
N ASP A 327 1.01 16.32 -22.19
CA ASP A 327 1.66 16.59 -23.48
C ASP A 327 0.63 16.68 -24.62
N ALA A 328 -0.33 15.75 -24.69
CA ALA A 328 -1.36 15.78 -25.73
C ALA A 328 -2.26 17.02 -25.63
N ILE A 329 -2.68 17.42 -24.43
CA ILE A 329 -3.47 18.64 -24.20
C ILE A 329 -2.68 19.88 -24.62
N ALA A 330 -1.39 19.92 -24.26
CA ALA A 330 -0.47 20.98 -24.60
C ALA A 330 -0.20 21.08 -26.11
N ALA A 331 0.04 19.95 -26.78
CA ALA A 331 0.28 19.87 -28.22
C ALA A 331 -0.89 20.37 -29.06
N HIS A 332 -2.13 20.23 -28.55
CA HIS A 332 -3.33 20.79 -29.17
C HIS A 332 -3.62 22.26 -28.82
N GLY A 333 -2.73 22.95 -28.09
CA GLY A 333 -2.83 24.38 -27.80
C GLY A 333 -3.61 24.75 -26.53
N PHE A 334 -3.99 23.76 -25.70
CA PHE A 334 -4.85 23.95 -24.53
C PHE A 334 -4.11 23.98 -23.19
N ALA A 335 -2.78 24.17 -23.19
CA ALA A 335 -1.98 24.22 -21.96
C ALA A 335 -2.47 25.26 -20.95
N HIS A 336 -2.97 26.41 -21.42
CA HIS A 336 -3.49 27.49 -20.57
C HIS A 336 -4.83 27.15 -19.89
N GLU A 337 -5.60 26.19 -20.41
CA GLU A 337 -6.84 25.71 -19.83
C GLU A 337 -6.66 24.48 -18.91
N LEU A 338 -5.46 23.90 -18.87
CA LEU A 338 -5.13 22.74 -18.03
C LEU A 338 -5.12 23.16 -16.56
N ALA A 339 -6.05 22.60 -15.80
CA ALA A 339 -6.29 23.02 -14.43
C ALA A 339 -5.35 22.36 -13.42
N ASN A 340 -4.98 21.10 -13.66
CA ASN A 340 -4.14 20.33 -12.75
C ASN A 340 -3.19 19.39 -13.50
N TYR A 341 -2.08 19.09 -12.84
CA TYR A 341 -1.30 17.88 -13.07
C TYR A 341 -1.53 16.93 -11.89
N GLY A 342 -1.76 15.65 -12.15
CA GLY A 342 -1.94 14.67 -11.10
C GLY A 342 -1.92 13.24 -11.61
N GLU A 343 -1.56 12.33 -10.72
CA GLU A 343 -1.61 10.90 -11.01
C GLU A 343 -1.97 10.06 -9.80
N TYR A 344 -2.50 8.87 -10.07
CA TYR A 344 -2.61 7.79 -9.07
C TYR A 344 -2.07 6.46 -9.63
N SER A 345 -1.22 5.78 -8.87
CA SER A 345 -0.60 4.51 -9.29
C SER A 345 -0.10 3.68 -8.11
N GLY A 346 0.58 2.55 -8.37
CA GLY A 346 1.02 1.65 -7.29
C GLY A 346 -0.11 0.83 -6.66
N ALA A 347 -1.22 0.63 -7.39
CA ALA A 347 -2.42 -0.10 -6.93
C ALA A 347 -3.05 0.46 -5.64
N PRO A 348 -3.52 1.72 -5.64
CA PRO A 348 -4.23 2.28 -4.51
C PRO A 348 -5.53 1.52 -4.25
N THR A 349 -5.97 1.54 -3.00
CA THR A 349 -7.23 0.93 -2.57
C THR A 349 -8.44 1.71 -3.11
N GLU A 350 -9.62 1.10 -3.04
CA GLU A 350 -10.89 1.78 -3.37
C GLU A 350 -11.06 3.07 -2.53
N GLY A 351 -10.78 3.00 -1.22
CA GLY A 351 -10.89 4.14 -0.31
C GLY A 351 -9.94 5.28 -0.66
N GLN A 352 -8.68 4.96 -0.96
CA GLN A 352 -7.70 5.97 -1.39
C GLN A 352 -8.07 6.61 -2.72
N THR A 353 -8.54 5.82 -3.68
CA THR A 353 -8.96 6.33 -4.98
C THR A 353 -10.20 7.23 -4.84
N TYR A 354 -11.12 6.88 -3.93
CA TYR A 354 -12.26 7.73 -3.59
C TYR A 354 -11.83 9.07 -3.00
N GLU A 355 -10.93 9.11 -2.00
CA GLU A 355 -10.51 10.39 -1.41
C GLU A 355 -9.77 11.28 -2.43
N TYR A 356 -8.96 10.67 -3.30
CA TYR A 356 -8.32 11.37 -4.42
C TYR A 356 -9.34 11.95 -5.40
N ALA A 357 -10.29 11.13 -5.86
CA ALA A 357 -11.34 11.55 -6.79
C ALA A 357 -12.24 12.63 -6.17
N LYS A 358 -12.67 12.44 -4.93
CA LYS A 358 -13.46 13.42 -4.16
C LYS A 358 -12.78 14.79 -4.10
N THR A 359 -11.48 14.81 -3.82
CA THR A 359 -10.69 16.06 -3.76
C THR A 359 -10.67 16.78 -5.10
N LEU A 360 -10.48 16.05 -6.21
CA LEU A 360 -10.52 16.62 -7.56
C LEU A 360 -11.92 17.10 -7.96
N LEU A 361 -12.97 16.34 -7.61
CA LEU A 361 -14.36 16.66 -7.93
C LEU A 361 -14.86 17.88 -7.16
N ASP A 362 -14.41 18.06 -5.93
CA ASP A 362 -14.61 19.31 -5.19
C ASP A 362 -13.95 20.48 -5.94
N LEU A 363 -12.66 20.39 -6.28
CA LEU A 363 -11.95 21.45 -7.00
C LEU A 363 -12.57 21.85 -8.35
N ILE A 364 -12.95 20.89 -9.20
CA ILE A 364 -13.60 21.17 -10.50
C ILE A 364 -14.98 21.81 -10.35
N THR A 365 -15.67 21.63 -9.21
CA THR A 365 -17.01 22.18 -8.96
C THR A 365 -17.00 23.44 -8.09
N ARG A 366 -15.85 24.12 -7.96
CA ARG A 366 -15.77 25.45 -7.33
C ARG A 366 -15.98 26.59 -8.34
N GLY A 367 -16.43 27.73 -7.80
CA GLY A 367 -16.55 29.00 -8.52
C GLY A 367 -17.80 29.10 -9.40
N ALA A 368 -17.82 30.08 -10.31
CA ALA A 368 -18.89 30.18 -11.31
C ALA A 368 -18.72 29.09 -12.39
N PRO A 369 -19.81 28.58 -12.99
CA PRO A 369 -19.73 27.70 -14.15
C PRO A 369 -18.92 28.32 -15.29
N HIS A 370 -18.08 27.53 -15.94
CA HIS A 370 -17.32 27.98 -17.11
C HIS A 370 -18.27 28.06 -18.31
N PRO A 371 -18.23 29.11 -19.16
CA PRO A 371 -19.17 29.27 -20.29
C PRO A 371 -19.22 28.08 -21.25
N GLU A 372 -18.06 27.43 -21.48
CA GLU A 372 -17.93 26.25 -22.35
C GLU A 372 -18.05 24.91 -21.62
N GLY A 373 -18.51 24.92 -20.37
CA GLY A 373 -18.44 23.78 -19.45
C GLY A 373 -16.99 23.39 -19.10
N LYS A 374 -16.84 22.32 -18.34
CA LYS A 374 -15.54 21.76 -17.95
C LYS A 374 -15.38 20.33 -18.46
N LEU A 375 -14.14 19.88 -18.58
CA LEU A 375 -13.76 18.55 -19.06
C LEU A 375 -13.08 17.80 -17.92
N LEU A 376 -13.46 16.53 -17.71
CA LEU A 376 -12.77 15.62 -16.81
C LEU A 376 -12.26 14.41 -17.60
N ILE A 377 -10.94 14.29 -17.69
CA ILE A 377 -10.27 13.19 -18.40
C ILE A 377 -9.80 12.16 -17.36
N ILE A 378 -10.49 11.02 -17.31
CA ILE A 378 -10.17 9.86 -16.46
C ILE A 378 -9.40 8.85 -17.31
N GLY A 379 -8.10 9.09 -17.45
CA GLY A 379 -7.26 8.38 -18.42
C GLY A 379 -6.27 7.39 -17.84
N GLY A 380 -5.50 6.79 -18.74
CA GLY A 380 -4.20 6.19 -18.44
C GLY A 380 -3.88 4.96 -19.29
N GLY A 381 -2.63 4.50 -19.18
CA GLY A 381 -2.15 3.32 -19.90
C GLY A 381 -2.77 2.00 -19.42
N ILE A 382 -2.46 0.91 -20.11
CA ILE A 382 -2.85 -0.44 -19.67
C ILE A 382 -2.08 -0.82 -18.40
N ALA A 383 -2.79 -0.95 -17.27
CA ALA A 383 -2.15 -1.26 -15.99
C ALA A 383 -1.57 -2.68 -15.96
N ASN A 384 -0.47 -2.85 -15.22
CA ASN A 384 0.13 -4.17 -14.98
C ASN A 384 -0.54 -4.87 -13.78
N PHE A 385 -0.69 -4.18 -12.65
CA PHE A 385 -1.20 -4.81 -11.41
C PHE A 385 -2.29 -4.00 -10.69
N THR A 386 -2.49 -2.74 -11.06
CA THR A 386 -3.59 -1.95 -10.50
C THR A 386 -4.93 -2.53 -10.94
N ASN A 387 -5.77 -2.90 -9.97
CA ASN A 387 -7.12 -3.40 -10.24
C ASN A 387 -8.03 -2.24 -10.67
N VAL A 388 -8.38 -2.21 -11.94
CA VAL A 388 -9.18 -1.14 -12.55
C VAL A 388 -10.60 -1.14 -11.97
N ALA A 389 -11.21 -2.30 -11.73
CA ALA A 389 -12.54 -2.37 -11.12
C ALA A 389 -12.54 -1.77 -9.70
N ALA A 390 -11.54 -2.08 -8.86
CA ALA A 390 -11.48 -1.55 -7.50
C ALA A 390 -11.25 -0.02 -7.47
N THR A 391 -10.33 0.48 -8.29
CA THR A 391 -10.07 1.93 -8.39
C THR A 391 -11.29 2.67 -8.96
N PHE A 392 -11.95 2.12 -9.99
CA PHE A 392 -13.15 2.73 -10.57
C PHE A 392 -14.34 2.70 -9.62
N LYS A 393 -14.49 1.70 -8.74
CA LYS A 393 -15.51 1.75 -7.68
C LYS A 393 -15.36 2.98 -6.79
N GLY A 394 -14.12 3.32 -6.40
CA GLY A 394 -13.83 4.52 -5.62
C GLY A 394 -14.18 5.80 -6.38
N ILE A 395 -13.81 5.88 -7.67
CA ILE A 395 -14.14 7.02 -8.55
C ILE A 395 -15.66 7.16 -8.73
N ILE A 396 -16.36 6.07 -9.03
CA ILE A 396 -17.81 6.04 -9.23
C ILE A 396 -18.53 6.49 -7.97
N ARG A 397 -18.07 6.06 -6.78
CA ARG A 397 -18.62 6.51 -5.50
C ARG A 397 -18.50 8.03 -5.34
N ALA A 398 -17.34 8.60 -5.66
CA ALA A 398 -17.14 10.05 -5.61
C ALA A 398 -17.98 10.79 -6.67
N LEU A 399 -18.05 10.29 -7.90
CA LEU A 399 -18.89 10.88 -8.96
C LEU A 399 -20.36 10.94 -8.56
N LYS A 400 -20.90 9.88 -7.93
CA LYS A 400 -22.28 9.86 -7.43
C LYS A 400 -22.53 10.93 -6.35
N GLU A 401 -21.58 11.16 -5.47
CA GLU A 401 -21.66 12.20 -4.43
C GLU A 401 -21.71 13.61 -5.04
N TYR A 402 -20.94 13.86 -6.11
CA TYR A 402 -20.85 15.18 -6.76
C TYR A 402 -21.79 15.37 -7.95
N LYS A 403 -22.73 14.44 -8.18
CA LYS A 403 -23.67 14.42 -9.33
C LYS A 403 -24.28 15.78 -9.64
N GLN A 404 -24.89 16.43 -8.64
CA GLN A 404 -25.58 17.71 -8.83
C GLN A 404 -24.60 18.84 -9.18
N ALA A 405 -23.46 18.90 -8.51
CA ALA A 405 -22.45 19.92 -8.73
C ALA A 405 -21.79 19.77 -10.13
N LEU A 406 -21.54 18.54 -10.58
CA LEU A 406 -21.03 18.26 -11.93
C LEU A 406 -22.00 18.74 -13.02
N ALA A 407 -23.30 18.51 -12.84
CA ALA A 407 -24.31 19.00 -13.77
C ALA A 407 -24.38 20.53 -13.81
N GLN A 408 -24.33 21.20 -12.64
CA GLN A 408 -24.32 22.67 -12.55
C GLN A 408 -23.13 23.31 -13.28
N HIS A 409 -21.98 22.65 -13.28
CA HIS A 409 -20.77 23.12 -13.95
C HIS A 409 -20.63 22.66 -15.41
N GLY A 410 -21.62 21.93 -15.95
CA GLY A 410 -21.58 21.40 -17.32
C GLY A 410 -20.36 20.51 -17.57
N VAL A 411 -20.01 19.65 -16.61
CA VAL A 411 -18.83 18.79 -16.72
C VAL A 411 -19.09 17.65 -17.71
N ARG A 412 -18.17 17.44 -18.65
CA ARG A 412 -18.16 16.28 -19.56
C ARG A 412 -16.99 15.34 -19.24
N ILE A 413 -17.25 14.04 -19.19
CA ILE A 413 -16.32 13.04 -18.67
C ILE A 413 -15.84 12.11 -19.80
N PHE A 414 -14.53 11.94 -19.93
CA PHE A 414 -13.91 11.07 -20.93
C PHE A 414 -13.02 10.04 -20.25
N VAL A 415 -13.27 8.76 -20.50
CA VAL A 415 -12.65 7.65 -19.78
C VAL A 415 -11.93 6.73 -20.75
N ARG A 416 -10.63 6.46 -20.53
CA ARG A 416 -9.88 5.42 -21.25
C ARG A 416 -9.00 4.67 -20.28
N ARG A 417 -9.18 3.34 -20.18
CA ARG A 417 -8.36 2.51 -19.29
C ARG A 417 -8.28 1.05 -19.72
N GLY A 418 -7.16 0.41 -19.44
CA GLY A 418 -6.96 -1.04 -19.54
C GLY A 418 -6.20 -1.59 -18.32
N GLY A 419 -6.08 -2.92 -18.24
CA GLY A 419 -5.37 -3.64 -17.17
C GLY A 419 -6.28 -4.56 -16.35
N PRO A 420 -5.83 -5.08 -15.20
CA PRO A 420 -6.59 -6.07 -14.42
C PRO A 420 -8.04 -5.65 -14.14
N ASN A 421 -8.99 -6.49 -14.55
CA ASN A 421 -10.44 -6.31 -14.38
C ASN A 421 -11.02 -5.02 -14.99
N TYR A 422 -10.41 -4.49 -16.06
CA TYR A 422 -10.88 -3.26 -16.68
C TYR A 422 -12.30 -3.37 -17.27
N GLN A 423 -12.69 -4.55 -17.77
CA GLN A 423 -14.01 -4.76 -18.37
C GLN A 423 -15.12 -4.42 -17.38
N GLU A 424 -14.99 -4.86 -16.13
CA GLU A 424 -15.95 -4.57 -15.06
C GLU A 424 -15.94 -3.09 -14.65
N GLY A 425 -14.75 -2.49 -14.53
CA GLY A 425 -14.63 -1.06 -14.24
C GLY A 425 -15.28 -0.19 -15.33
N LEU A 426 -14.99 -0.46 -16.60
CA LEU A 426 -15.57 0.28 -17.73
C LEU A 426 -17.08 0.03 -17.85
N ARG A 427 -17.56 -1.20 -17.63
CA ARG A 427 -19.00 -1.51 -17.61
C ARG A 427 -19.72 -0.70 -16.54
N ALA A 428 -19.20 -0.66 -15.32
CA ALA A 428 -19.77 0.13 -14.23
C ALA A 428 -19.76 1.63 -14.53
N MET A 429 -18.71 2.14 -15.19
CA MET A 429 -18.60 3.53 -15.60
C MET A 429 -19.60 3.90 -16.72
N ARG A 430 -19.87 2.99 -17.66
CA ARG A 430 -20.90 3.18 -18.70
C ARG A 430 -22.30 3.26 -18.09
N LEU A 431 -22.63 2.32 -17.18
CA LEU A 431 -23.91 2.31 -16.47
C LEU A 431 -24.10 3.55 -15.59
N LEU A 432 -23.01 4.10 -15.03
CA LEU A 432 -23.07 5.35 -14.28
C LEU A 432 -23.58 6.51 -15.16
N GLY A 433 -23.29 6.53 -16.46
CA GLY A 433 -23.74 7.58 -17.37
C GLY A 433 -25.26 7.74 -17.43
N GLU A 434 -26.00 6.64 -17.29
CA GLU A 434 -27.47 6.63 -17.28
C GLU A 434 -28.02 7.32 -16.02
N ASP A 435 -27.30 7.24 -14.89
CA ASP A 435 -27.69 7.84 -13.61
C ASP A 435 -27.13 9.26 -13.45
N LEU A 436 -25.86 9.52 -13.81
CA LEU A 436 -25.13 10.72 -13.42
C LEU A 436 -25.69 12.02 -14.03
N GLY A 437 -26.38 11.96 -15.17
CA GLY A 437 -26.99 13.13 -15.81
C GLY A 437 -26.00 14.12 -16.44
N VAL A 438 -24.75 13.70 -16.62
CA VAL A 438 -23.72 14.41 -17.38
C VAL A 438 -23.16 13.51 -18.48
N GLU A 439 -22.60 14.11 -19.54
CA GLU A 439 -22.03 13.34 -20.64
C GLU A 439 -20.83 12.51 -20.16
N ILE A 440 -20.85 11.20 -20.42
CA ILE A 440 -19.72 10.32 -20.19
C ILE A 440 -19.43 9.44 -21.41
N GLN A 441 -18.18 9.42 -21.84
CA GLN A 441 -17.71 8.56 -22.94
C GLN A 441 -16.62 7.61 -22.44
N VAL A 442 -16.80 6.30 -22.66
CA VAL A 442 -15.99 5.25 -22.02
C VAL A 442 -15.36 4.29 -23.04
N PHE A 443 -14.04 4.30 -23.09
CA PHE A 443 -13.18 3.58 -24.05
C PHE A 443 -12.26 2.58 -23.34
N GLY A 444 -11.95 1.47 -24.02
CA GLY A 444 -11.03 0.44 -23.54
C GLY A 444 -9.64 0.53 -24.19
N PRO A 445 -8.80 -0.53 -24.03
CA PRO A 445 -7.44 -0.58 -24.55
C PRO A 445 -7.38 -0.63 -26.09
N GLU A 446 -8.49 -0.93 -26.77
CA GLU A 446 -8.61 -0.86 -28.23
C GLU A 446 -8.49 0.57 -28.78
N THR A 447 -8.73 1.58 -27.94
CA THR A 447 -8.54 3.00 -28.28
C THR A 447 -7.14 3.44 -27.87
N HIS A 448 -6.44 4.19 -28.72
CA HIS A 448 -5.12 4.73 -28.39
C HIS A 448 -5.18 5.57 -27.11
N ILE A 449 -4.11 5.54 -26.30
CA ILE A 449 -4.10 6.14 -24.97
C ILE A 449 -4.54 7.61 -24.97
N THR A 450 -4.03 8.44 -25.88
CA THR A 450 -4.33 9.88 -25.94
C THR A 450 -5.47 10.26 -26.85
N ASP A 451 -6.10 9.32 -27.58
CA ASP A 451 -7.12 9.65 -28.58
C ASP A 451 -8.40 10.27 -27.98
N ILE A 452 -8.64 10.05 -26.68
CA ILE A 452 -9.74 10.71 -25.95
C ILE A 452 -9.48 12.20 -25.68
N VAL A 453 -8.24 12.69 -25.79
CA VAL A 453 -7.88 14.09 -25.59
C VAL A 453 -8.43 14.97 -26.72
N PRO A 454 -8.07 14.78 -28.01
CA PRO A 454 -8.64 15.58 -29.09
C PRO A 454 -10.16 15.40 -29.20
N LEU A 455 -10.71 14.25 -28.80
CA LEU A 455 -12.16 14.06 -28.68
C LEU A 455 -12.77 14.99 -27.62
N ALA A 456 -12.20 15.02 -26.41
CA ALA A 456 -12.69 15.88 -25.33
C ALA A 456 -12.62 17.37 -25.70
N LEU A 457 -11.56 17.75 -26.40
CA LEU A 457 -11.33 19.11 -26.90
C LEU A 457 -12.22 19.49 -28.09
N GLY A 458 -12.97 18.55 -28.68
CA GLY A 458 -13.81 18.79 -29.86
C GLY A 458 -13.05 18.92 -31.18
N ILE A 459 -11.79 18.47 -31.22
CA ILE A 459 -10.92 18.49 -32.41
C ILE A 459 -11.20 17.28 -33.31
N LYS A 460 -11.39 16.09 -32.71
CA LYS A 460 -11.79 14.85 -33.42
C LYS A 460 -13.23 14.50 -33.07
N LYS A 461 -13.96 13.90 -34.02
CA LYS A 461 -15.27 13.31 -33.75
C LYS A 461 -15.16 11.84 -33.36
N ARG A 462 -16.19 11.33 -32.69
CA ARG A 462 -16.23 9.93 -32.23
C ARG A 462 -16.20 8.93 -33.39
N GLU A 463 -16.85 9.27 -34.51
CA GLU A 463 -16.89 8.40 -35.69
C GLU A 463 -15.49 8.16 -36.26
N GLU A 464 -14.61 9.15 -36.19
CA GLU A 464 -13.22 9.06 -36.65
C GLU A 464 -12.40 8.07 -35.80
N LEU A 465 -12.69 7.99 -34.50
CA LEU A 465 -12.09 7.00 -33.59
C LEU A 465 -12.61 5.59 -33.85
N ASP A 466 -13.92 5.45 -34.05
CA ASP A 466 -14.55 4.14 -34.32
C ASP A 466 -14.09 3.56 -35.67
N LEU A 467 -13.84 4.40 -36.69
CA LEU A 467 -13.26 4.01 -37.98
C LEU A 467 -11.80 3.57 -37.85
N ALA A 468 -10.98 4.29 -37.07
CA ALA A 468 -9.59 3.92 -36.79
C ALA A 468 -9.49 2.60 -35.99
N ALA A 469 -10.34 2.42 -34.98
CA ALA A 469 -10.43 1.19 -34.20
C ALA A 469 -10.90 0.00 -35.06
N LYS A 470 -11.89 0.19 -35.93
CA LYS A 470 -12.34 -0.85 -36.88
C LYS A 470 -11.28 -1.23 -37.90
N ALA A 471 -10.50 -0.27 -38.43
CA ALA A 471 -9.41 -0.53 -39.36
C ALA A 471 -8.24 -1.30 -38.71
N ALA A 472 -7.96 -1.04 -37.43
CA ALA A 472 -6.99 -1.82 -36.66
C ALA A 472 -7.46 -3.27 -36.43
N VAL A 473 -8.76 -3.49 -36.22
CA VAL A 473 -9.36 -4.83 -36.04
C VAL A 473 -9.46 -5.60 -37.36
N THR A 474 -9.78 -4.95 -38.49
CA THR A 474 -9.92 -5.65 -39.79
C THR A 474 -8.59 -6.16 -40.35
N ALA A 475 -7.46 -5.57 -39.98
CA ALA A 475 -6.13 -6.09 -40.32
C ALA A 475 -5.74 -7.36 -39.54
N THR A 476 -6.53 -7.78 -38.55
CA THR A 476 -6.24 -8.92 -37.65
C THR A 476 -7.10 -10.17 -37.89
N ALA A 477 -8.04 -10.14 -38.83
CA ALA A 477 -8.86 -11.32 -39.16
C ALA A 477 -8.35 -11.98 -40.46
N PRO A 478 -7.93 -13.26 -40.44
CA PRO A 478 -7.99 -14.06 -41.66
C PRO A 478 -9.46 -14.14 -42.07
N ALA A 479 -9.75 -13.94 -43.35
CA ALA A 479 -11.07 -14.22 -43.90
C ALA A 479 -11.47 -15.66 -43.50
N PRO A 480 -12.73 -15.91 -43.05
CA PRO A 480 -13.19 -17.27 -42.90
C PRO A 480 -13.17 -17.91 -44.28
N SER A 481 -12.26 -18.84 -44.52
CA SER A 481 -12.29 -19.69 -45.70
C SER A 481 -13.55 -20.53 -45.62
N GLY A 482 -14.60 -20.03 -46.27
CA GLY A 482 -15.80 -20.81 -46.57
C GLY A 482 -15.44 -21.95 -47.51
N ASN A 483 -15.03 -23.08 -46.93
CA ASN A 483 -15.17 -24.38 -47.57
C ASN A 483 -15.87 -25.28 -46.54
N GLY A 484 -17.15 -25.57 -46.82
CA GLY A 484 -17.89 -26.56 -46.07
C GLY A 484 -17.20 -27.91 -46.18
N SER A 485 -16.59 -28.35 -45.09
CA SER A 485 -16.30 -29.75 -44.83
C SER A 485 -17.06 -30.18 -43.58
N ALA A 486 -17.71 -31.33 -43.69
CA ALA A 486 -18.66 -31.92 -42.77
C ALA A 486 -18.34 -31.74 -41.27
N ALA A 487 -19.42 -31.60 -40.49
CA ALA A 487 -19.42 -31.53 -39.03
C ALA A 487 -18.46 -32.57 -38.41
N PRO A 488 -17.57 -32.17 -37.48
CA PRO A 488 -16.88 -33.14 -36.65
C PRO A 488 -17.94 -33.81 -35.76
N ALA A 489 -17.89 -35.14 -35.69
CA ALA A 489 -18.70 -35.92 -34.76
C ALA A 489 -18.51 -35.40 -33.32
N PRO A 490 -19.51 -35.56 -32.43
CA PRO A 490 -19.39 -35.12 -31.05
C PRO A 490 -18.18 -35.83 -30.44
N ALA A 491 -17.21 -35.06 -29.93
CA ALA A 491 -16.19 -35.62 -29.07
C ALA A 491 -16.91 -36.27 -27.89
N GLU A 492 -16.82 -37.60 -27.80
CA GLU A 492 -17.28 -38.36 -26.66
C GLU A 492 -16.70 -37.68 -25.41
N ALA A 493 -17.57 -37.24 -24.52
CA ALA A 493 -17.18 -36.83 -23.20
C ALA A 493 -16.41 -38.00 -22.59
N GLU A 494 -15.10 -37.85 -22.40
CA GLU A 494 -14.32 -38.78 -21.60
C GLU A 494 -14.97 -38.81 -20.21
N THR A 495 -15.77 -39.85 -20.00
CA THR A 495 -16.29 -40.23 -18.69
C THR A 495 -15.10 -40.25 -17.73
N GLN A 496 -15.18 -39.43 -16.68
CA GLN A 496 -14.24 -39.41 -15.58
C GLN A 496 -13.86 -40.85 -15.22
N LYS A 497 -12.58 -41.21 -15.43
CA LYS A 497 -12.07 -42.52 -15.02
C LYS A 497 -12.39 -42.71 -13.54
N PRO A 498 -12.96 -43.85 -13.13
CA PRO A 498 -13.21 -44.12 -11.72
C PRO A 498 -11.90 -44.02 -10.92
N PRO A 499 -11.94 -43.61 -9.64
CA PRO A 499 -10.75 -43.36 -8.80
C PRO A 499 -9.92 -44.63 -8.49
N VAL A 500 -10.30 -45.76 -9.06
CA VAL A 500 -9.66 -47.06 -8.90
C VAL A 500 -9.47 -47.67 -10.28
N ASN A 501 -8.22 -47.99 -10.63
CA ASN A 501 -7.94 -48.82 -11.79
C ASN A 501 -8.38 -50.26 -11.49
N LEU A 502 -9.48 -50.72 -12.10
CA LEU A 502 -10.09 -52.04 -11.84
C LEU A 502 -9.19 -53.23 -12.21
N ILE A 503 -8.10 -53.01 -12.95
CA ILE A 503 -7.15 -54.04 -13.38
C ILE A 503 -5.92 -54.10 -12.46
N THR A 504 -5.43 -52.97 -11.97
CA THR A 504 -4.19 -52.90 -11.14
C THR A 504 -4.46 -52.71 -9.65
N GLY A 505 -5.68 -52.29 -9.26
CA GLY A 505 -6.02 -51.96 -7.87
C GLY A 505 -5.42 -50.64 -7.37
N GLU A 506 -4.71 -49.89 -8.22
CA GLU A 506 -4.12 -48.60 -7.87
C GLU A 506 -5.21 -47.54 -7.68
N ARG A 507 -5.10 -46.81 -6.56
CA ARG A 507 -5.95 -45.66 -6.22
C ARG A 507 -5.20 -44.39 -6.58
N VAL A 508 -5.82 -43.52 -7.38
CA VAL A 508 -5.30 -42.17 -7.61
C VAL A 508 -5.61 -41.33 -6.37
N GLN A 509 -4.59 -41.02 -5.58
CA GLN A 509 -4.69 -40.10 -4.45
C GLN A 509 -4.67 -38.65 -4.96
N PRO A 510 -5.27 -37.69 -4.23
CA PRO A 510 -5.18 -36.27 -4.60
C PRO A 510 -3.73 -35.77 -4.79
N GLN A 511 -2.76 -36.36 -4.07
CA GLN A 511 -1.35 -36.04 -4.22
C GLN A 511 -0.76 -36.47 -5.58
N ASP A 512 -1.34 -37.45 -6.26
CA ASP A 512 -0.83 -37.98 -7.53
C ASP A 512 -1.05 -37.01 -8.72
N SER A 513 -1.86 -35.96 -8.51
CA SER A 513 -2.12 -34.91 -9.50
C SER A 513 -1.21 -33.69 -9.37
N ILE A 514 -0.31 -33.67 -8.37
CA ILE A 514 0.64 -32.57 -8.15
C ILE A 514 1.85 -32.75 -9.07
N VAL A 515 2.21 -31.69 -9.80
CA VAL A 515 3.40 -31.68 -10.64
C VAL A 515 4.61 -31.28 -9.81
N HIS A 516 5.69 -32.05 -9.93
CA HIS A 516 6.97 -31.75 -9.31
C HIS A 516 8.00 -31.36 -10.38
N PHE A 517 8.87 -30.41 -10.04
CA PHE A 517 9.95 -29.94 -10.91
C PHE A 517 11.26 -30.00 -10.12
N ASP A 518 12.15 -30.90 -10.53
CA ASP A 518 13.48 -31.00 -9.91
C ASP A 518 14.36 -29.81 -10.30
N ALA A 519 15.28 -29.45 -9.41
CA ALA A 519 16.30 -28.44 -9.70
C ALA A 519 17.23 -28.96 -10.80
N SER A 520 17.36 -28.19 -11.88
CA SER A 520 18.28 -28.52 -12.98
C SER A 520 19.70 -28.02 -12.68
N LYS A 521 20.67 -28.36 -13.53
CA LYS A 521 22.00 -27.75 -13.46
C LYS A 521 21.96 -26.30 -13.96
N PRO A 522 22.83 -25.40 -13.44
CA PRO A 522 22.93 -24.03 -13.94
C PRO A 522 23.27 -24.02 -15.43
N VAL A 523 22.61 -23.18 -16.21
CA VAL A 523 22.90 -22.98 -17.63
C VAL A 523 23.68 -21.68 -17.82
N ARG A 524 24.85 -21.75 -18.48
CA ARG A 524 25.65 -20.56 -18.78
C ARG A 524 25.01 -19.78 -19.94
N ARG A 525 24.67 -18.52 -19.71
CA ARG A 525 24.15 -17.60 -20.74
C ARG A 525 25.16 -16.51 -21.10
N PRO A 526 25.17 -16.01 -22.35
CA PRO A 526 25.92 -14.81 -22.69
C PRO A 526 25.52 -13.60 -21.82
N ASP A 527 26.45 -12.70 -21.54
CA ASP A 527 26.21 -11.55 -20.64
C ASP A 527 25.13 -10.59 -21.15
N PHE A 528 24.97 -10.48 -22.47
CA PHE A 528 23.91 -9.67 -23.08
C PHE A 528 22.51 -10.29 -22.94
N LEU A 529 22.43 -11.56 -22.52
CA LEU A 529 21.21 -12.36 -22.41
C LEU A 529 20.94 -12.69 -20.92
N PRO A 530 20.39 -11.74 -20.13
CA PRO A 530 20.09 -11.99 -18.72
C PRO A 530 18.98 -13.04 -18.56
N PHE A 531 18.03 -13.07 -19.50
CA PHE A 531 16.87 -13.96 -19.46
C PHE A 531 16.72 -14.78 -20.75
N ASP A 532 16.34 -16.05 -20.58
CA ASP A 532 15.97 -16.98 -21.65
C ASP A 532 14.86 -17.95 -21.17
N ALA A 533 14.50 -18.93 -22.01
CA ALA A 533 13.47 -19.92 -21.70
C ALA A 533 13.83 -20.89 -20.57
N ASN A 534 15.10 -20.89 -20.11
CA ASN A 534 15.58 -21.71 -19.00
C ASN A 534 15.79 -20.90 -17.71
N THR A 535 15.55 -19.58 -17.71
CA THR A 535 15.65 -18.75 -16.51
C THR A 535 14.77 -19.27 -15.39
N ARG A 536 15.38 -19.44 -14.21
CA ARG A 536 14.73 -19.79 -12.95
C ARG A 536 15.00 -18.68 -11.94
N SER A 537 14.02 -18.40 -11.10
CA SER A 537 14.02 -17.23 -10.22
C SER A 537 13.51 -17.57 -8.83
N LEU A 538 13.94 -16.78 -7.86
CA LEU A 538 13.38 -16.73 -6.52
C LEU A 538 12.58 -15.45 -6.36
N VAL A 539 11.47 -15.51 -5.61
CA VAL A 539 10.66 -14.32 -5.32
C VAL A 539 10.82 -13.96 -3.84
N PHE A 540 11.35 -12.77 -3.56
CA PHE A 540 11.43 -12.25 -2.20
C PHE A 540 10.14 -11.51 -1.85
N GLY A 541 9.43 -11.99 -0.85
CA GLY A 541 8.08 -11.55 -0.46
C GLY A 541 6.98 -12.55 -0.83
N LEU A 542 5.90 -12.57 -0.05
CA LEU A 542 4.76 -13.47 -0.28
C LEU A 542 3.80 -12.88 -1.31
N GLN A 543 4.05 -13.15 -2.60
CA GLN A 543 3.34 -12.53 -3.74
C GLN A 543 2.61 -13.56 -4.61
N PRO A 544 1.57 -14.25 -4.09
CA PRO A 544 0.95 -15.37 -4.79
C PRO A 544 0.35 -15.01 -6.15
N ARG A 545 -0.25 -13.82 -6.29
CA ARG A 545 -0.84 -13.38 -7.57
C ARG A 545 0.23 -13.11 -8.64
N ALA A 546 1.35 -12.50 -8.26
CA ALA A 546 2.44 -12.25 -9.18
C ALA A 546 3.10 -13.56 -9.62
N ILE A 547 3.33 -14.47 -8.67
CA ILE A 547 3.90 -15.80 -8.94
C ILE A 547 2.98 -16.62 -9.84
N GLN A 548 1.68 -16.66 -9.56
CA GLN A 548 0.72 -17.34 -10.43
C GLN A 548 0.73 -16.74 -11.84
N GLY A 549 0.74 -15.41 -11.96
CA GLY A 549 0.83 -14.74 -13.27
C GLY A 549 2.14 -15.03 -14.03
N MET A 550 3.26 -15.23 -13.32
CA MET A 550 4.52 -15.70 -13.93
C MET A 550 4.38 -17.14 -14.44
N LEU A 551 3.83 -18.05 -13.63
CA LEU A 551 3.60 -19.45 -13.98
C LEU A 551 2.64 -19.60 -15.17
N ASP A 552 1.55 -18.83 -15.19
CA ASP A 552 0.60 -18.84 -16.30
C ASP A 552 1.27 -18.31 -17.58
N PHE A 553 2.10 -17.27 -17.46
CA PHE A 553 2.88 -16.75 -18.58
C PHE A 553 3.85 -17.83 -19.11
N ASP A 554 4.57 -18.51 -18.22
CA ASP A 554 5.50 -19.57 -18.59
C ASP A 554 4.80 -20.72 -19.33
N PHE A 555 3.62 -21.13 -18.84
CA PHE A 555 2.80 -22.15 -19.47
C PHE A 555 2.31 -21.71 -20.85
N SER A 556 1.82 -20.46 -20.98
CA SER A 556 1.40 -19.88 -22.27
C SER A 556 2.56 -19.80 -23.28
N CYS A 557 3.78 -19.60 -22.78
CA CYS A 557 5.00 -19.61 -23.58
C CYS A 557 5.41 -21.02 -24.02
N GLY A 558 4.80 -22.08 -23.49
CA GLY A 558 5.19 -23.47 -23.74
C GLY A 558 6.49 -23.86 -23.05
N ARG A 559 6.84 -23.18 -21.94
CA ARG A 559 7.99 -23.59 -21.12
C ARG A 559 7.75 -24.96 -20.51
N LYS A 560 8.83 -25.70 -20.27
CA LYS A 560 8.78 -27.02 -19.63
C LYS A 560 8.83 -26.95 -18.11
N THR A 561 9.41 -25.88 -17.58
CA THR A 561 9.59 -25.65 -16.14
C THR A 561 9.12 -24.25 -15.76
N PRO A 562 8.50 -24.10 -14.58
CA PRO A 562 8.15 -22.79 -14.02
C PRO A 562 9.38 -21.90 -13.93
N SER A 563 9.22 -20.60 -14.14
CA SER A 563 10.27 -19.63 -13.92
C SER A 563 10.49 -19.31 -12.46
N VAL A 564 9.53 -19.59 -11.56
CA VAL A 564 9.70 -19.45 -10.11
C VAL A 564 10.06 -20.80 -9.50
N ALA A 565 11.21 -20.87 -8.83
CA ALA A 565 11.67 -22.07 -8.14
C ALA A 565 11.18 -22.10 -6.68
N ALA A 566 11.22 -20.96 -5.99
CA ALA A 566 10.81 -20.83 -4.60
C ALA A 566 10.55 -19.37 -4.20
N MET A 567 10.07 -19.19 -2.97
CA MET A 567 9.86 -17.88 -2.35
C MET A 567 10.74 -17.71 -1.11
N ILE A 568 11.07 -16.46 -0.82
CA ILE A 568 11.76 -16.06 0.40
C ILE A 568 10.84 -15.12 1.17
N TYR A 569 10.41 -15.53 2.36
CA TYR A 569 9.57 -14.74 3.26
C TYR A 569 10.10 -14.83 4.69
N PRO A 570 10.83 -13.81 5.17
CA PRO A 570 11.48 -13.83 6.49
C PRO A 570 10.51 -13.94 7.68
N PHE A 571 9.24 -13.63 7.48
CA PHE A 571 8.23 -13.57 8.53
C PHE A 571 7.41 -14.87 8.55
N GLY A 572 7.89 -15.90 9.26
CA GLY A 572 7.14 -17.15 9.42
C GLY A 572 8.04 -18.38 9.48
N GLY A 573 7.43 -19.55 9.46
CA GLY A 573 8.16 -20.82 9.33
C GLY A 573 8.26 -21.29 7.89
N HIS A 574 9.14 -22.27 7.64
CA HIS A 574 9.14 -23.01 6.39
C HIS A 574 7.78 -23.64 6.12
N HIS A 575 7.25 -23.37 4.94
CA HIS A 575 5.99 -23.97 4.49
C HIS A 575 6.00 -24.09 2.97
N ILE A 576 4.96 -24.72 2.44
CA ILE A 576 4.77 -24.92 1.02
C ILE A 576 3.53 -24.14 0.61
N GLN A 577 3.59 -23.45 -0.53
CA GLN A 577 2.45 -22.76 -1.11
C GLN A 577 2.04 -23.44 -2.42
N LYS A 578 0.73 -23.52 -2.61
CA LYS A 578 0.09 -24.14 -3.77
C LYS A 578 -0.13 -23.10 -4.88
N PHE A 579 0.17 -23.51 -6.10
CA PHE A 579 -0.03 -22.77 -7.34
C PHE A 579 -0.57 -23.69 -8.44
N TYR A 580 -0.86 -23.14 -9.61
CA TYR A 580 -1.25 -23.89 -10.81
C TYR A 580 -0.19 -23.84 -11.90
N TRP A 581 -0.01 -24.97 -12.58
CA TRP A 581 0.73 -25.14 -13.82
C TRP A 581 -0.22 -25.65 -14.90
N GLY A 582 -0.82 -24.72 -15.64
CA GLY A 582 -1.98 -25.01 -16.49
C GLY A 582 -3.18 -25.41 -15.63
N THR A 583 -3.64 -26.65 -15.75
CA THR A 583 -4.75 -27.21 -14.96
C THR A 583 -4.31 -27.98 -13.72
N LYS A 584 -3.01 -28.27 -13.56
CA LYS A 584 -2.49 -29.08 -12.47
C LYS A 584 -1.96 -28.23 -11.33
N GLU A 585 -2.01 -28.75 -10.11
CA GLU A 585 -1.42 -28.07 -8.96
C GLU A 585 0.10 -28.29 -8.92
N VAL A 586 0.84 -27.26 -8.50
CA VAL A 586 2.28 -27.31 -8.21
C VAL A 586 2.53 -26.71 -6.83
N LEU A 587 3.53 -27.24 -6.14
CA LEU A 587 3.92 -26.83 -4.80
C LEU A 587 5.27 -26.13 -4.84
N LEU A 588 5.32 -24.88 -4.38
CA LEU A 588 6.56 -24.09 -4.29
C LEU A 588 6.94 -23.90 -2.81
N PRO A 589 8.21 -24.17 -2.43
CA PRO A 589 8.66 -23.99 -1.06
C PRO A 589 8.84 -22.50 -0.70
N VAL A 590 8.62 -22.18 0.57
CA VAL A 590 8.87 -20.87 1.18
C VAL A 590 9.99 -21.01 2.20
N TYR A 591 11.04 -20.21 2.03
CA TYR A 591 12.19 -20.14 2.93
C TYR A 591 12.21 -18.83 3.71
N THR A 592 12.84 -18.85 4.88
CA THR A 592 13.01 -17.67 5.73
C THR A 592 14.32 -16.93 5.46
N SER A 593 15.36 -17.63 4.98
CA SER A 593 16.67 -17.10 4.63
C SER A 593 16.89 -17.09 3.11
N ILE A 594 17.57 -16.04 2.63
CA ILE A 594 17.98 -15.89 1.22
C ILE A 594 19.03 -16.96 0.89
N GLU A 595 20.01 -17.14 1.79
CA GLU A 595 21.13 -18.09 1.64
C GLU A 595 20.62 -19.52 1.51
N GLU A 596 19.63 -19.91 2.34
CA GLU A 596 19.05 -21.25 2.27
C GLU A 596 18.29 -21.48 0.96
N ALA A 597 17.48 -20.51 0.53
CA ALA A 597 16.73 -20.61 -0.72
C ALA A 597 17.67 -20.73 -1.93
N VAL A 598 18.70 -19.88 -1.99
CA VAL A 598 19.70 -19.91 -3.07
C VAL A 598 20.48 -21.21 -3.05
N GLY A 599 20.91 -21.68 -1.87
CA GLY A 599 21.62 -22.96 -1.72
C GLY A 599 20.81 -24.19 -2.12
N LYS A 600 19.49 -24.19 -1.90
CA LYS A 600 18.58 -25.29 -2.28
C LYS A 600 18.15 -25.25 -3.75
N HIS A 601 18.30 -24.12 -4.42
CA HIS A 601 17.90 -23.91 -5.81
C HIS A 601 19.08 -23.43 -6.67
N PRO A 602 20.09 -24.28 -6.95
CA PRO A 602 21.29 -23.91 -7.70
C PRO A 602 20.99 -23.50 -9.16
N ASP A 603 19.81 -23.82 -9.69
CA ASP A 603 19.32 -23.42 -11.01
C ASP A 603 18.81 -21.98 -11.06
N ALA A 604 18.47 -21.37 -9.92
CA ALA A 604 17.91 -20.03 -9.87
C ALA A 604 18.99 -18.96 -9.82
N ASP A 605 19.05 -18.10 -10.82
CA ASP A 605 20.06 -17.03 -10.94
C ASP A 605 19.44 -15.62 -11.00
N VAL A 606 18.12 -15.53 -10.83
CA VAL A 606 17.36 -14.28 -10.81
C VAL A 606 16.59 -14.15 -9.50
N ILE A 607 16.56 -12.96 -8.90
CA ILE A 607 15.67 -12.67 -7.77
C ILE A 607 14.72 -11.53 -8.12
N VAL A 608 13.42 -11.76 -7.94
CA VAL A 608 12.40 -10.71 -8.02
C VAL A 608 12.10 -10.24 -6.61
N ASN A 609 12.57 -9.03 -6.26
CA ASN A 609 12.52 -8.51 -4.91
C ASN A 609 11.32 -7.57 -4.69
N PHE A 610 10.30 -8.07 -3.98
CA PHE A 610 9.12 -7.32 -3.53
C PHE A 610 9.24 -6.83 -2.09
N ALA A 611 10.46 -6.71 -1.54
CA ALA A 611 10.68 -6.02 -0.29
C ALA A 611 10.09 -4.59 -0.34
N SER A 612 9.70 -4.06 0.81
CA SER A 612 9.25 -2.66 0.93
C SER A 612 10.41 -1.69 0.69
N SER A 613 10.12 -0.41 0.43
CA SER A 613 11.16 0.64 0.34
C SER A 613 12.11 0.69 1.54
N ARG A 614 11.61 0.27 2.72
CA ARG A 614 12.35 0.23 3.99
C ARG A 614 13.31 -0.95 4.10
N SER A 615 13.02 -2.07 3.43
CA SER A 615 13.77 -3.32 3.55
C SER A 615 14.49 -3.74 2.26
N VAL A 616 14.23 -3.08 1.13
CA VAL A 616 14.84 -3.39 -0.16
C VAL A 616 16.36 -3.19 -0.15
N TYR A 617 16.85 -2.21 0.62
CA TYR A 617 18.27 -1.91 0.70
C TYR A 617 19.04 -3.08 1.33
N GLN A 618 18.69 -3.47 2.55
CA GLN A 618 19.37 -4.58 3.24
C GLN A 618 19.19 -5.91 2.50
N SER A 619 17.96 -6.24 2.08
CA SER A 619 17.71 -7.49 1.34
C SER A 619 18.52 -7.57 0.05
N THR A 620 18.71 -6.47 -0.68
CA THR A 620 19.53 -6.45 -1.89
C THR A 620 21.01 -6.60 -1.58
N LEU A 621 21.53 -5.96 -0.53
CA LEU A 621 22.92 -6.15 -0.11
C LEU A 621 23.23 -7.59 0.27
N ASP A 622 22.29 -8.29 0.91
CA ASP A 622 22.45 -9.70 1.26
C ASP A 622 22.42 -10.59 0.01
N ILE A 623 21.56 -10.28 -0.98
CA ILE A 623 21.55 -10.95 -2.29
C ILE A 623 22.89 -10.77 -3.02
N LEU A 624 23.47 -9.56 -3.02
CA LEU A 624 24.71 -9.27 -3.75
C LEU A 624 25.94 -10.02 -3.23
N LYS A 625 25.87 -10.61 -2.02
CA LYS A 625 26.93 -11.49 -1.49
C LYS A 625 26.93 -12.88 -2.15
N LEU A 626 25.87 -13.22 -2.88
CA LEU A 626 25.66 -14.56 -3.43
C LEU A 626 26.05 -14.59 -4.92
N PRO A 627 27.20 -15.19 -5.29
CA PRO A 627 27.74 -15.14 -6.65
C PRO A 627 26.88 -15.90 -7.68
N GLN A 628 25.91 -16.70 -7.23
CA GLN A 628 24.95 -17.39 -8.08
C GLN A 628 23.97 -16.44 -8.77
N ILE A 629 23.67 -15.30 -8.15
CA ILE A 629 22.64 -14.38 -8.64
C ILE A 629 23.25 -13.44 -9.67
N ARG A 630 22.66 -13.39 -10.87
CA ARG A 630 23.12 -12.57 -11.99
C ARG A 630 22.23 -11.37 -12.27
N ALA A 631 20.96 -11.43 -11.87
CA ALA A 631 20.03 -10.32 -12.04
C ALA A 631 19.05 -10.22 -10.86
N VAL A 632 18.75 -8.98 -10.46
CA VAL A 632 17.77 -8.68 -9.41
C VAL A 632 16.82 -7.60 -9.89
N ALA A 633 15.52 -7.83 -9.75
CA ALA A 633 14.50 -6.83 -10.02
C ALA A 633 14.00 -6.21 -8.70
N LEU A 634 14.09 -4.90 -8.56
CA LEU A 634 13.72 -4.16 -7.35
C LEU A 634 12.37 -3.47 -7.58
N ILE A 635 11.30 -4.06 -7.06
CA ILE A 635 9.93 -3.58 -7.35
C ILE A 635 9.57 -2.35 -6.50
N ALA A 636 10.18 -2.19 -5.33
CA ALA A 636 9.89 -1.12 -4.39
C ALA A 636 10.06 0.28 -5.00
N GLU A 637 9.05 1.13 -4.86
CA GLU A 637 9.14 2.57 -5.13
C GLU A 637 9.44 3.34 -3.84
N GLY A 638 10.15 4.47 -3.95
CA GLY A 638 10.48 5.33 -2.81
C GLY A 638 11.73 4.86 -2.07
N VAL A 639 12.71 4.33 -2.80
CA VAL A 639 14.02 3.97 -2.25
C VAL A 639 14.87 5.23 -2.14
N PRO A 640 15.50 5.52 -0.98
CA PRO A 640 16.42 6.64 -0.84
C PRO A 640 17.48 6.69 -1.94
N GLU A 641 17.69 7.87 -2.54
CA GLU A 641 18.61 8.10 -3.65
C GLU A 641 20.04 7.65 -3.30
N ARG A 642 20.48 7.89 -2.06
CA ARG A 642 21.78 7.41 -1.55
C ARG A 642 21.85 5.87 -1.53
N HIS A 643 20.81 5.20 -1.05
CA HIS A 643 20.74 3.73 -1.03
C HIS A 643 20.70 3.14 -2.45
N ALA A 644 19.95 3.75 -3.37
CA ALA A 644 19.89 3.30 -4.76
C ALA A 644 21.27 3.36 -5.44
N ARG A 645 22.05 4.42 -5.19
CA ARG A 645 23.44 4.55 -5.70
C ARG A 645 24.39 3.52 -5.09
N GLU A 646 24.28 3.25 -3.80
CA GLU A 646 25.11 2.23 -3.15
C GLU A 646 24.80 0.82 -3.68
N ILE A 647 23.52 0.50 -3.86
CA ILE A 647 23.08 -0.75 -4.51
C ILE A 647 23.68 -0.86 -5.90
N LEU A 648 23.54 0.20 -6.72
CA LEU A 648 24.08 0.24 -8.08
C LEU A 648 25.58 -0.09 -8.10
N TRP A 649 26.37 0.57 -7.26
CA TRP A 649 27.82 0.42 -7.27
C TRP A 649 28.26 -0.98 -6.82
N ARG A 650 27.63 -1.49 -5.75
CA ARG A 650 27.90 -2.84 -5.25
C ARG A 650 27.44 -3.92 -6.22
N ALA A 651 26.33 -3.70 -6.93
CA ALA A 651 25.88 -4.61 -7.97
C ALA A 651 26.84 -4.62 -9.17
N SER A 652 27.35 -3.46 -9.58
CA SER A 652 28.38 -3.37 -10.62
C SER A 652 29.65 -4.15 -10.23
N LYS A 653 30.13 -4.00 -8.99
CA LYS A 653 31.25 -4.79 -8.44
C LYS A 653 30.98 -6.29 -8.45
N ALA A 654 29.76 -6.69 -8.10
CA ALA A 654 29.34 -8.09 -8.05
C ALA A 654 29.01 -8.68 -9.43
N GLY A 655 28.98 -7.87 -10.50
CA GLY A 655 28.57 -8.31 -11.84
C GLY A 655 27.09 -8.65 -11.95
N VAL A 656 26.23 -8.03 -11.12
CA VAL A 656 24.80 -8.30 -11.04
C VAL A 656 24.01 -7.20 -11.73
N LEU A 657 23.11 -7.58 -12.65
CA LEU A 657 22.19 -6.65 -13.31
C LEU A 657 21.05 -6.26 -12.37
N ILE A 658 20.89 -4.97 -12.07
CA ILE A 658 19.76 -4.45 -11.29
C ILE A 658 18.74 -3.81 -12.22
N ILE A 659 17.48 -4.27 -12.19
CA ILE A 659 16.35 -3.65 -12.88
C ILE A 659 15.47 -2.98 -11.82
N GLY A 660 15.30 -1.66 -11.88
CA GLY A 660 14.71 -0.85 -10.81
C GLY A 660 15.75 -0.06 -10.01
N PRO A 661 15.40 0.53 -8.85
CA PRO A 661 14.11 0.41 -8.15
C PRO A 661 12.94 1.13 -8.84
N ALA A 662 11.76 1.12 -8.20
CA ALA A 662 10.53 1.73 -8.70
C ALA A 662 10.14 1.23 -10.11
N THR A 663 10.19 -0.09 -10.30
CA THR A 663 9.86 -0.73 -11.59
C THR A 663 8.82 -1.83 -11.45
N VAL A 664 8.07 -2.06 -12.51
CA VAL A 664 7.30 -3.31 -12.67
C VAL A 664 8.19 -4.50 -13.07
N GLY A 665 9.39 -4.21 -13.58
CA GLY A 665 10.38 -5.17 -14.06
C GLY A 665 10.52 -5.11 -15.58
N GLY A 666 10.13 -6.19 -16.24
CA GLY A 666 10.29 -6.38 -17.67
C GLY A 666 9.74 -7.72 -18.14
N ILE A 667 9.65 -7.87 -19.46
CA ILE A 667 9.11 -9.06 -20.10
C ILE A 667 9.96 -9.43 -21.31
N LYS A 668 10.30 -10.71 -21.41
CA LYS A 668 10.90 -11.33 -22.58
C LYS A 668 9.95 -12.40 -23.10
N PRO A 669 9.06 -12.06 -24.06
CA PRO A 669 8.08 -12.98 -24.60
C PRO A 669 8.64 -14.34 -25.01
N GLY A 670 7.98 -15.42 -24.62
CA GLY A 670 8.44 -16.80 -24.83
C GLY A 670 9.52 -17.27 -23.85
N CYS A 671 10.05 -16.39 -23.00
CA CYS A 671 11.18 -16.68 -22.11
C CYS A 671 10.85 -16.42 -20.65
N PHE A 672 10.76 -15.17 -20.21
CA PHE A 672 10.66 -14.85 -18.78
C PHE A 672 9.91 -13.53 -18.58
N ARG A 673 9.15 -13.45 -17.50
CA ARG A 673 8.42 -12.26 -17.08
C ARG A 673 8.78 -11.95 -15.64
N ILE A 674 9.09 -10.70 -15.35
CA ILE A 674 9.37 -10.25 -13.98
C ILE A 674 8.05 -9.84 -13.32
N GLY A 675 7.63 -10.62 -12.32
CA GLY A 675 6.50 -10.30 -11.45
C GLY A 675 5.23 -9.94 -12.21
N ASN A 676 4.78 -8.71 -12.08
CA ASN A 676 3.50 -8.24 -12.61
C ASN A 676 3.55 -7.71 -14.06
N SER A 677 4.72 -7.72 -14.71
CA SER A 677 4.92 -7.12 -16.04
C SER A 677 4.00 -7.72 -17.11
N GLY A 678 3.28 -6.90 -17.87
CA GLY A 678 2.33 -7.37 -18.89
C GLY A 678 0.94 -7.72 -18.33
N GLY A 679 0.74 -7.69 -17.02
CA GLY A 679 -0.56 -7.80 -16.38
C GLY A 679 -1.21 -9.17 -16.39
N MET A 680 -2.53 -9.23 -16.55
CA MET A 680 -3.27 -10.49 -16.55
C MET A 680 -3.13 -11.24 -17.88
N MET A 681 -3.54 -12.50 -17.90
CA MET A 681 -3.39 -13.37 -19.08
C MET A 681 -4.12 -12.82 -20.31
N ASP A 682 -5.27 -12.16 -20.12
CA ASP A 682 -6.00 -11.49 -21.20
C ASP A 682 -5.12 -10.50 -21.96
N ASN A 683 -4.33 -9.68 -21.26
CA ASN A 683 -3.40 -8.75 -21.89
C ASN A 683 -2.16 -9.44 -22.47
N ILE A 684 -1.65 -10.50 -21.81
CA ILE A 684 -0.55 -11.32 -22.36
C ILE A 684 -0.94 -11.91 -23.71
N ILE A 685 -2.18 -12.39 -23.86
CA ILE A 685 -2.68 -12.91 -25.13
C ILE A 685 -2.98 -11.77 -26.12
N ALA A 686 -3.68 -10.71 -25.70
CA ALA A 686 -4.04 -9.60 -26.57
C ALA A 686 -2.82 -8.89 -27.18
N SER A 687 -1.79 -8.63 -26.37
CA SER A 687 -0.52 -8.04 -26.82
C SER A 687 0.46 -9.09 -27.39
N LYS A 688 0.02 -10.35 -27.52
CA LYS A 688 0.78 -11.48 -28.07
C LYS A 688 2.16 -11.65 -27.41
N LEU A 689 2.22 -11.57 -26.09
CA LEU A 689 3.45 -11.63 -25.29
C LEU A 689 3.90 -13.06 -24.97
N TYR A 690 3.16 -14.09 -25.39
CA TYR A 690 3.53 -15.51 -25.21
C TYR A 690 4.58 -16.02 -26.24
N ARG A 691 5.00 -15.17 -27.18
CA ARG A 691 6.04 -15.48 -28.19
C ARG A 691 6.84 -14.23 -28.56
N ALA A 692 8.11 -14.43 -28.89
CA ALA A 692 9.03 -13.34 -29.23
C ALA A 692 8.71 -12.72 -30.60
N GLY A 693 8.70 -11.39 -30.65
CA GLY A 693 8.81 -10.62 -31.89
C GLY A 693 10.26 -10.20 -32.16
N SER A 694 10.45 -9.02 -32.76
CA SER A 694 11.78 -8.53 -33.16
C SER A 694 12.14 -7.15 -32.61
N VAL A 695 11.28 -6.55 -31.77
CA VAL A 695 11.45 -5.18 -31.28
C VAL A 695 11.83 -5.17 -29.80
N GLY A 696 13.02 -4.65 -29.48
CA GLY A 696 13.45 -4.46 -28.10
C GLY A 696 13.12 -3.05 -27.63
N TYR A 697 12.50 -2.90 -26.46
CA TYR A 697 12.23 -1.56 -25.91
C TYR A 697 12.78 -1.36 -24.51
N VAL A 698 13.11 -0.12 -24.20
CA VAL A 698 13.45 0.33 -22.85
C VAL A 698 12.66 1.59 -22.50
N SER A 699 12.11 1.63 -21.29
CA SER A 699 11.32 2.76 -20.78
C SER A 699 11.63 3.04 -19.31
N LYS A 700 11.41 4.26 -18.82
CA LYS A 700 11.34 4.53 -17.37
C LYS A 700 10.04 4.02 -16.75
N SER A 701 8.89 4.26 -17.41
CA SER A 701 7.57 4.00 -16.83
C SER A 701 7.10 2.56 -17.03
N GLY A 702 6.78 1.86 -15.94
CA GLY A 702 6.15 0.55 -16.02
C GLY A 702 4.73 0.57 -16.61
N GLY A 703 3.97 1.65 -16.45
CA GLY A 703 2.67 1.81 -17.08
C GLY A 703 2.80 1.93 -18.61
N MET A 704 3.69 2.81 -19.06
CA MET A 704 3.94 2.98 -20.49
C MET A 704 4.63 1.78 -21.13
N SER A 705 5.41 0.99 -20.38
CA SER A 705 5.97 -0.24 -20.94
C SER A 705 4.89 -1.22 -21.39
N ASN A 706 3.74 -1.26 -20.69
CA ASN A 706 2.63 -2.12 -21.09
C ASN A 706 1.82 -1.51 -22.25
N GLU A 707 1.75 -0.18 -22.32
CA GLU A 707 1.21 0.50 -23.50
C GLU A 707 2.09 0.26 -24.75
N LEU A 708 3.42 0.25 -24.59
CA LEU A 708 4.35 -0.13 -25.66
C LEU A 708 4.15 -1.57 -26.11
N ASN A 709 3.91 -2.52 -25.19
CA ASN A 709 3.56 -3.90 -25.58
C ASN A 709 2.33 -3.93 -26.49
N ASN A 710 1.28 -3.18 -26.15
CA ASN A 710 0.08 -3.05 -26.98
C ASN A 710 0.40 -2.43 -28.34
N ILE A 711 1.04 -1.26 -28.37
CA ILE A 711 1.41 -0.55 -29.61
C ILE A 711 2.25 -1.45 -30.52
N LEU A 712 3.29 -2.11 -29.99
CA LEU A 712 4.17 -2.99 -30.75
C LEU A 712 3.46 -4.23 -31.28
N SER A 713 2.50 -4.79 -30.54
CA SER A 713 1.73 -5.95 -30.99
C SER A 713 0.82 -5.65 -32.19
N ILE A 714 0.39 -4.39 -32.33
CA ILE A 714 -0.49 -3.91 -33.41
C ILE A 714 0.34 -3.45 -34.62
N THR A 715 1.50 -2.83 -34.37
CA THR A 715 2.29 -2.15 -35.42
C THR A 715 3.44 -2.98 -35.99
N THR A 716 3.86 -4.05 -35.30
CA THR A 716 5.01 -4.89 -35.65
C THR A 716 4.70 -6.39 -35.42
N ASN A 717 5.68 -7.30 -35.52
CA ASN A 717 5.50 -8.69 -35.06
C ASN A 717 5.51 -8.85 -33.52
N GLY A 718 5.78 -7.78 -32.77
CA GLY A 718 5.69 -7.73 -31.32
C GLY A 718 7.04 -7.55 -30.61
N THR A 719 6.97 -7.56 -29.28
CA THR A 719 8.11 -7.36 -28.38
C THR A 719 9.08 -8.55 -28.42
N TYR A 720 10.37 -8.28 -28.57
CA TYR A 720 11.47 -9.22 -28.35
C TYR A 720 11.86 -9.29 -26.87
N GLU A 721 12.20 -8.15 -26.28
CA GLU A 721 12.46 -7.97 -24.86
C GLU A 721 12.14 -6.52 -24.48
N GLY A 722 11.43 -6.33 -23.37
CA GLY A 722 10.98 -5.03 -22.90
C GLY A 722 11.33 -4.81 -21.45
N ILE A 723 12.10 -3.77 -21.14
CA ILE A 723 12.49 -3.44 -19.76
C ILE A 723 11.99 -2.07 -19.35
N ALA A 724 11.38 -2.00 -18.17
CA ALA A 724 11.16 -0.75 -17.45
C ALA A 724 12.33 -0.55 -16.46
N ILE A 725 13.18 0.46 -16.66
CA ILE A 725 14.35 0.70 -15.79
C ILE A 725 13.96 1.23 -14.41
N GLY A 726 12.76 1.83 -14.30
CA GLY A 726 12.21 2.40 -13.09
C GLY A 726 12.17 3.93 -13.08
N GLY A 727 11.31 4.49 -12.24
CA GLY A 727 11.07 5.93 -12.13
C GLY A 727 11.99 6.68 -11.14
N ASP A 728 12.83 5.97 -10.40
CA ASP A 728 13.78 6.57 -9.46
C ASP A 728 14.89 7.34 -10.20
N ARG A 729 15.49 8.33 -9.52
CA ARG A 729 16.52 9.20 -10.12
C ARG A 729 17.75 8.41 -10.59
N TYR A 730 18.16 7.41 -9.82
CA TYR A 730 19.34 6.58 -10.09
C TYR A 730 18.92 5.11 -10.27
N PRO A 731 18.40 4.73 -11.45
CA PRO A 731 18.04 3.34 -11.71
C PRO A 731 19.31 2.48 -11.75
N GLY A 732 19.22 1.25 -11.24
CA GLY A 732 20.33 0.30 -11.16
C GLY A 732 20.89 -0.13 -12.54
N SER A 733 20.08 0.00 -13.59
CA SER A 733 20.51 -0.06 -14.99
C SER A 733 19.83 1.06 -15.78
N THR A 734 20.49 1.48 -16.85
CA THR A 734 20.12 2.68 -17.64
C THR A 734 19.67 2.31 -19.05
N PHE A 735 19.19 3.29 -19.81
CA PHE A 735 18.80 3.10 -21.21
C PHE A 735 19.92 2.47 -22.05
N ILE A 736 21.14 3.00 -21.93
CA ILE A 736 22.29 2.53 -22.70
C ILE A 736 22.65 1.08 -22.35
N ASP A 737 22.56 0.68 -21.07
CA ASP A 737 22.90 -0.67 -20.64
C ASP A 737 22.03 -1.73 -21.33
N HIS A 738 20.74 -1.45 -21.50
CA HIS A 738 19.83 -2.38 -22.17
C HIS A 738 19.91 -2.28 -23.70
N LEU A 739 20.06 -1.09 -24.27
CA LEU A 739 20.19 -0.94 -25.71
C LEU A 739 21.47 -1.57 -26.25
N LEU A 740 22.58 -1.54 -25.51
CA LEU A 740 23.80 -2.28 -25.87
C LEU A 740 23.61 -3.80 -25.83
N ARG A 741 22.79 -4.32 -24.91
CA ARG A 741 22.43 -5.75 -24.92
C ARG A 741 21.61 -6.09 -26.15
N TYR A 742 20.62 -5.26 -26.47
CA TYR A 742 19.78 -5.45 -27.65
C TYR A 742 20.55 -5.32 -28.95
N GLU A 743 21.53 -4.41 -29.03
CA GLU A 743 22.43 -4.28 -30.17
C GLU A 743 23.23 -5.57 -30.39
N LYS A 744 23.76 -6.18 -29.32
CA LYS A 744 24.54 -7.43 -29.39
C LYS A 744 23.70 -8.65 -29.79
N ASP A 745 22.41 -8.67 -29.47
CA ASP A 745 21.55 -9.82 -29.75
C ASP A 745 21.05 -9.82 -31.20
N PRO A 746 21.39 -10.84 -32.02
CA PRO A 746 20.97 -10.87 -33.43
C PRO A 746 19.45 -11.01 -33.61
N ASN A 747 18.68 -11.45 -32.60
CA ASN A 747 17.23 -11.61 -32.73
C ASN A 747 16.46 -10.30 -32.54
N CYS A 748 17.06 -9.32 -31.86
CA CYS A 748 16.52 -7.97 -31.76
C CYS A 748 16.91 -7.16 -33.00
N LYS A 749 15.93 -6.60 -33.72
CA LYS A 749 16.16 -5.94 -35.02
C LYS A 749 15.86 -4.44 -35.01
N LEU A 750 14.92 -4.02 -34.18
CA LEU A 750 14.47 -2.64 -34.02
C LEU A 750 14.51 -2.28 -32.54
N LEU A 751 15.03 -1.10 -32.22
CA LEU A 751 15.13 -0.60 -30.86
C LEU A 751 14.12 0.51 -30.62
N VAL A 752 13.52 0.53 -29.43
CA VAL A 752 12.62 1.59 -28.98
C VAL A 752 13.08 2.17 -27.65
N LEU A 753 13.26 3.49 -27.61
CA LEU A 753 13.59 4.24 -26.39
C LEU A 753 12.41 5.14 -26.03
N LEU A 754 11.79 4.90 -24.88
CA LEU A 754 10.81 5.83 -24.31
C LEU A 754 11.42 6.55 -23.11
N GLY A 755 11.96 7.72 -23.40
CA GLY A 755 12.62 8.64 -22.46
C GLY A 755 11.62 9.52 -21.73
N GLU A 756 12.13 10.40 -20.87
CA GLU A 756 11.31 11.29 -20.06
C GLU A 756 12.08 12.58 -19.75
N VAL A 757 11.35 13.66 -19.44
CA VAL A 757 11.92 14.88 -18.87
C VAL A 757 12.75 14.58 -17.61
N GLY A 758 13.84 15.32 -17.41
CA GLY A 758 14.75 15.17 -16.26
C GLY A 758 15.90 14.20 -16.50
N GLY A 759 17.09 14.56 -16.01
CA GLY A 759 18.34 13.83 -16.24
C GLY A 759 18.82 13.86 -17.70
N VAL A 760 19.97 13.21 -17.96
CA VAL A 760 20.67 13.25 -19.26
C VAL A 760 21.03 11.87 -19.82
N GLU A 761 20.38 10.81 -19.35
CA GLU A 761 20.70 9.42 -19.74
C GLU A 761 20.50 9.16 -21.24
N GLU A 762 19.55 9.83 -21.90
CA GLU A 762 19.33 9.73 -23.34
C GLU A 762 20.56 10.18 -24.16
N TYR A 763 21.33 11.15 -23.66
CA TYR A 763 22.55 11.64 -24.34
C TYR A 763 23.64 10.57 -24.42
N ARG A 764 23.72 9.67 -23.43
CA ARG A 764 24.67 8.54 -23.48
C ARG A 764 24.34 7.58 -24.63
N VAL A 765 23.06 7.45 -24.99
CA VAL A 765 22.61 6.69 -26.16
C VAL A 765 22.91 7.45 -27.44
N ILE A 766 22.68 8.76 -27.45
CA ILE A 766 23.05 9.64 -28.57
C ILE A 766 24.54 9.50 -28.92
N ASP A 767 25.40 9.55 -27.91
CA ASP A 767 26.85 9.41 -28.10
C ASP A 767 27.23 8.04 -28.65
N ALA A 768 26.60 6.97 -28.17
CA ALA A 768 26.82 5.62 -28.68
C ALA A 768 26.38 5.46 -30.15
N VAL A 769 25.30 6.12 -30.56
CA VAL A 769 24.86 6.15 -31.97
C VAL A 769 25.83 6.96 -32.83
N LYS A 770 26.23 8.16 -32.39
CA LYS A 770 27.21 9.01 -33.09
C LYS A 770 28.56 8.31 -33.28
N GLN A 771 28.98 7.52 -32.29
CA GLN A 771 30.22 6.72 -32.35
C GLN A 771 30.08 5.44 -33.19
N GLY A 772 28.90 5.11 -33.69
CA GLY A 772 28.63 3.90 -34.47
C GLY A 772 28.67 2.61 -33.65
N ILE A 773 28.54 2.71 -32.32
CA ILE A 773 28.47 1.57 -31.40
C ILE A 773 27.10 0.89 -31.52
N ILE A 774 26.02 1.68 -31.57
CA ILE A 774 24.68 1.18 -31.86
C ILE A 774 24.36 1.47 -33.32
N LYS A 775 24.07 0.41 -34.09
CA LYS A 775 23.84 0.50 -35.54
C LYS A 775 22.41 0.15 -35.94
N LYS A 776 21.67 -0.57 -35.09
CA LYS A 776 20.26 -0.87 -35.34
C LYS A 776 19.42 0.41 -35.32
N PRO A 777 18.33 0.47 -36.11
CA PRO A 777 17.44 1.61 -36.08
C PRO A 777 16.82 1.77 -34.68
N ILE A 778 16.77 3.02 -34.21
CA ILE A 778 16.17 3.38 -32.92
C ILE A 778 15.01 4.33 -33.18
N VAL A 779 13.80 3.93 -32.77
CA VAL A 779 12.66 4.84 -32.65
C VAL A 779 12.63 5.36 -31.22
N ALA A 780 12.63 6.68 -31.04
CA ALA A 780 12.73 7.27 -29.71
C ALA A 780 11.78 8.44 -29.49
N TRP A 781 11.29 8.55 -28.26
CA TRP A 781 10.49 9.69 -27.82
C TRP A 781 10.72 9.95 -26.33
N ALA A 782 11.00 11.19 -25.95
CA ALA A 782 11.01 11.66 -24.58
C ALA A 782 9.68 12.36 -24.26
N ILE A 783 8.96 11.87 -23.26
CA ILE A 783 7.70 12.46 -22.77
C ILE A 783 7.98 13.63 -21.80
N GLY A 784 7.04 14.57 -21.66
CA GLY A 784 7.15 15.74 -20.79
C GLY A 784 7.44 17.03 -21.54
N THR A 785 7.02 17.12 -22.80
CA THR A 785 7.15 18.32 -23.64
C THR A 785 6.29 19.48 -23.12
N CYS A 786 5.21 19.21 -22.38
CA CYS A 786 4.37 20.23 -21.75
C CYS A 786 5.10 21.05 -20.67
N ALA A 787 6.21 20.56 -20.12
CA ALA A 787 6.95 21.23 -19.05
C ALA A 787 7.38 22.67 -19.41
N LYS A 788 7.74 22.90 -20.69
CA LYS A 788 8.12 24.25 -21.19
C LYS A 788 6.96 25.24 -21.23
N MET A 789 5.72 24.75 -21.15
CA MET A 789 4.51 25.58 -21.22
C MET A 789 4.00 26.03 -19.85
N PHE A 790 4.55 25.49 -18.75
CA PHE A 790 4.18 25.89 -17.40
C PHE A 790 5.02 27.08 -16.94
N THR A 791 4.39 28.00 -16.20
CA THR A 791 5.03 29.23 -15.68
C THR A 791 5.94 28.98 -14.48
N THR A 792 5.78 27.84 -13.81
CA THR A 792 6.56 27.43 -12.65
C THR A 792 7.07 26.01 -12.85
N GLU A 793 8.20 25.66 -12.24
CA GLU A 793 8.71 24.30 -12.24
C GLU A 793 7.67 23.31 -11.67
N VAL A 794 7.36 22.26 -12.42
CA VAL A 794 6.45 21.18 -12.02
C VAL A 794 7.26 19.89 -11.89
N GLN A 795 7.31 19.34 -10.68
CA GLN A 795 7.79 17.98 -10.45
C GLN A 795 6.71 16.99 -10.88
N PHE A 796 7.01 16.16 -11.89
CA PHE A 796 6.12 15.08 -12.31
C PHE A 796 6.20 13.88 -11.34
N GLY A 797 5.30 12.90 -11.50
CA GLY A 797 5.11 11.82 -10.53
C GLY A 797 6.34 10.97 -10.23
N HIS A 798 7.14 10.62 -11.25
CA HIS A 798 8.39 9.89 -11.05
C HIS A 798 9.45 10.77 -10.38
N ALA A 799 10.28 10.17 -9.52
CA ALA A 799 11.28 10.88 -8.73
C ALA A 799 12.26 11.71 -9.58
N GLY A 800 12.71 11.13 -10.69
CA GLY A 800 13.68 11.74 -11.60
C GLY A 800 13.09 12.73 -12.62
N SER A 801 11.78 12.96 -12.64
CA SER A 801 11.10 13.72 -13.69
C SER A 801 10.98 15.21 -13.38
N MET A 802 12.14 15.87 -13.30
CA MET A 802 12.29 17.30 -13.11
C MET A 802 13.52 17.77 -13.89
N ALA A 803 13.38 18.80 -14.72
CA ALA A 803 14.48 19.37 -15.48
C ALA A 803 15.13 20.53 -14.70
N ASN A 804 16.43 20.43 -14.42
CA ASN A 804 17.20 21.53 -13.79
C ASN A 804 17.95 22.40 -14.82
N SER A 805 17.94 22.00 -16.09
CA SER A 805 18.61 22.67 -17.20
C SER A 805 17.86 22.42 -18.52
N ASP A 806 18.12 23.21 -19.57
CA ASP A 806 17.45 23.02 -20.87
C ASP A 806 17.78 21.66 -21.50
N ALA A 807 18.99 21.14 -21.28
CA ALA A 807 19.41 19.80 -21.72
C ALA A 807 18.56 18.68 -21.08
N GLU A 808 18.01 18.90 -19.89
CA GLU A 808 17.13 17.91 -19.24
C GLU A 808 15.68 17.97 -19.74
N THR A 809 15.33 18.94 -20.59
CA THR A 809 13.96 19.06 -21.13
C THR A 809 13.68 18.00 -22.19
N ALA A 810 12.45 17.48 -22.20
CA ALA A 810 12.04 16.47 -23.18
C ALA A 810 12.19 16.97 -24.63
N SER A 811 11.83 18.23 -24.90
CA SER A 811 11.98 18.83 -26.23
C SER A 811 13.45 18.89 -26.70
N ALA A 812 14.39 19.27 -25.82
CA ALA A 812 15.82 19.31 -26.16
C ALA A 812 16.38 17.91 -26.45
N LYS A 813 15.97 16.92 -25.65
CA LYS A 813 16.33 15.52 -25.87
C LYS A 813 15.79 14.98 -27.19
N ASN A 814 14.52 15.25 -27.51
CA ASN A 814 13.91 14.83 -28.77
C ASN A 814 14.64 15.43 -29.98
N GLN A 815 14.97 16.72 -29.92
CA GLN A 815 15.75 17.38 -30.96
C GLN A 815 17.15 16.76 -31.10
N ALA A 816 17.86 16.58 -29.99
CA ALA A 816 19.21 15.98 -29.99
C ALA A 816 19.21 14.53 -30.50
N MET A 817 18.18 13.73 -30.17
CA MET A 817 18.01 12.38 -30.71
C MET A 817 17.77 12.42 -32.23
N LYS A 818 16.91 13.32 -32.71
CA LYS A 818 16.62 13.48 -34.15
C LYS A 818 17.87 13.86 -34.93
N GLU A 819 18.67 14.80 -34.42
CA GLU A 819 19.95 15.21 -35.03
C GLU A 819 21.01 14.09 -35.03
N ALA A 820 20.97 13.19 -34.05
CA ALA A 820 21.88 12.05 -33.95
C ALA A 820 21.51 10.87 -34.87
N GLY A 821 20.38 10.95 -35.60
CA GLY A 821 19.92 9.91 -36.52
C GLY A 821 18.88 8.94 -35.96
N PHE A 822 18.30 9.24 -34.79
CA PHE A 822 17.15 8.50 -34.28
C PHE A 822 15.91 8.86 -35.08
N ILE A 823 14.94 7.94 -35.07
CA ILE A 823 13.64 8.14 -35.69
C ILE A 823 12.71 8.66 -34.61
N VAL A 824 12.50 9.97 -34.59
CA VAL A 824 11.72 10.68 -33.55
C VAL A 824 10.41 11.19 -34.16
N PRO A 825 9.23 10.75 -33.66
CA PRO A 825 7.94 11.28 -34.11
C PRO A 825 7.76 12.74 -33.68
N ASP A 826 6.79 13.45 -34.27
CA ASP A 826 6.51 14.84 -33.89
C ASP A 826 5.71 14.93 -32.58
N THR A 827 4.79 13.98 -32.35
CA THR A 827 4.13 13.78 -31.05
C THR A 827 4.09 12.30 -30.63
N PHE A 828 3.66 12.02 -29.40
CA PHE A 828 3.48 10.64 -28.94
C PHE A 828 2.40 9.88 -29.74
N GLU A 829 1.36 10.58 -30.22
CA GLU A 829 0.29 10.03 -31.05
C GLU A 829 0.80 9.45 -32.38
N ASP A 830 1.89 9.99 -32.91
CA ASP A 830 2.46 9.56 -34.19
C ASP A 830 3.38 8.34 -34.05
N LEU A 831 3.75 7.96 -32.82
CA LEU A 831 4.66 6.85 -32.54
C LEU A 831 4.22 5.53 -33.19
N PRO A 832 2.93 5.10 -33.14
CA PRO A 832 2.48 3.87 -33.80
C PRO A 832 2.70 3.87 -35.31
N ILE A 833 2.45 5.00 -35.98
CA ILE A 833 2.58 5.14 -37.44
C ILE A 833 4.06 5.04 -37.83
N VAL A 834 4.93 5.76 -37.11
CA VAL A 834 6.38 5.72 -37.32
C VAL A 834 6.93 4.31 -37.11
N LEU A 835 6.54 3.62 -36.03
CA LEU A 835 6.95 2.24 -35.76
C LEU A 835 6.56 1.28 -36.89
N LYS A 836 5.31 1.37 -37.36
CA LYS A 836 4.81 0.55 -38.46
C LYS A 836 5.63 0.75 -39.74
N ASN A 837 5.89 2.01 -40.11
CA ASN A 837 6.65 2.34 -41.32
C ASN A 837 8.08 1.79 -41.27
N VAL A 838 8.76 1.93 -40.13
CA VAL A 838 10.13 1.41 -39.93
C VAL A 838 10.14 -0.11 -39.97
N TYR A 839 9.18 -0.75 -39.30
CA TYR A 839 9.07 -2.20 -39.28
C TYR A 839 8.83 -2.77 -40.68
N GLU A 840 7.87 -2.22 -41.44
CA GLU A 840 7.59 -2.65 -42.81
C GLU A 840 8.79 -2.49 -43.74
N LYS A 841 9.58 -1.42 -43.55
CA LYS A 841 10.85 -1.24 -44.26
C LYS A 841 11.85 -2.38 -43.95
N LEU A 842 12.04 -2.72 -42.68
CA LEU A 842 12.94 -3.81 -42.26
C LEU A 842 12.48 -5.19 -42.74
N VAL A 843 11.17 -5.40 -42.89
CA VAL A 843 10.62 -6.62 -43.50
C VAL A 843 10.91 -6.66 -45.00
N LYS A 844 10.70 -5.54 -45.73
CA LYS A 844 11.02 -5.43 -47.17
C LYS A 844 12.51 -5.64 -47.46
N GLU A 845 13.38 -5.17 -46.56
CA GLU A 845 14.84 -5.35 -46.64
C GLU A 845 15.30 -6.77 -46.24
N GLY A 846 14.41 -7.60 -45.70
CA GLY A 846 14.71 -8.96 -45.25
C GLY A 846 15.46 -9.06 -43.92
N THR A 847 15.68 -7.95 -43.23
CA THR A 847 16.28 -7.90 -41.88
C THR A 847 15.38 -8.55 -40.84
N VAL A 848 14.07 -8.32 -40.96
CA VAL A 848 13.03 -9.00 -40.17
C VAL A 848 12.34 -10.03 -41.04
N LYS A 849 12.26 -11.27 -40.54
CA LYS A 849 11.51 -12.36 -41.17
C LYS A 849 10.39 -12.78 -40.23
N PRO A 850 9.14 -12.32 -40.45
CA PRO A 850 8.01 -12.70 -39.60
C PRO A 850 7.84 -14.22 -39.59
N THR A 851 7.64 -14.79 -38.40
CA THR A 851 7.32 -16.20 -38.22
C THR A 851 5.81 -16.40 -38.22
N ALA A 852 5.37 -17.62 -38.56
CA ALA A 852 3.96 -17.98 -38.44
C ALA A 852 3.50 -17.85 -36.98
N GLU A 853 2.29 -17.32 -36.79
CA GLU A 853 1.68 -17.19 -35.47
C GLU A 853 1.33 -18.59 -34.94
N ARG A 854 1.53 -18.80 -33.63
CA ARG A 854 1.10 -20.02 -32.95
C ARG A 854 0.02 -19.68 -31.93
N GLU A 855 -0.90 -20.59 -31.71
CA GLU A 855 -1.85 -20.45 -30.60
C GLU A 855 -1.19 -20.86 -29.28
N PRO A 856 -1.37 -20.07 -28.20
CA PRO A 856 -0.91 -20.43 -26.88
C PRO A 856 -1.78 -21.56 -26.30
N PRO A 857 -1.25 -22.39 -25.39
CA PRO A 857 -2.05 -23.36 -24.65
C PRO A 857 -3.22 -22.68 -23.90
N ASN A 858 -4.40 -23.32 -23.92
CA ASN A 858 -5.56 -22.84 -23.18
C ASN A 858 -5.36 -23.01 -21.67
N ILE A 859 -5.46 -21.90 -20.94
CA ILE A 859 -5.46 -21.88 -19.48
C ILE A 859 -6.91 -21.62 -19.04
N PRO A 860 -7.47 -22.44 -18.14
CA PRO A 860 -8.82 -22.19 -17.62
C PRO A 860 -8.91 -20.83 -16.95
N ILE A 861 -10.09 -20.21 -17.07
CA ILE A 861 -10.40 -18.99 -16.34
C ILE A 861 -10.45 -19.29 -14.83
N ASP A 862 -9.88 -18.40 -14.02
CA ASP A 862 -9.98 -18.49 -12.57
C ASP A 862 -11.46 -18.47 -12.12
N PHE A 863 -11.81 -19.33 -11.16
CA PHE A 863 -13.19 -19.47 -10.69
C PHE A 863 -13.77 -18.16 -10.15
N LYS A 864 -12.98 -17.40 -9.38
CA LYS A 864 -13.42 -16.12 -8.81
C LYS A 864 -13.69 -15.13 -9.94
N TRP A 865 -12.83 -15.10 -10.95
CA TRP A 865 -13.02 -14.24 -12.12
C TRP A 865 -14.26 -14.62 -12.94
N ALA A 866 -14.47 -15.91 -13.20
CA ALA A 866 -15.67 -16.39 -13.88
C ALA A 866 -16.95 -16.08 -13.09
N GLN A 867 -16.90 -16.13 -11.75
CA GLN A 867 -18.02 -15.76 -10.88
C GLN A 867 -18.30 -14.25 -10.92
N GLU A 868 -17.26 -13.41 -10.90
CA GLU A 868 -17.39 -11.95 -11.01
C GLU A 868 -17.97 -11.53 -12.38
N LEU A 869 -17.61 -12.21 -13.45
CA LEU A 869 -18.18 -12.00 -14.79
C LEU A 869 -19.59 -12.62 -14.96
N GLY A 870 -20.10 -13.34 -13.96
CA GLY A 870 -21.39 -14.01 -14.03
C GLY A 870 -21.44 -15.21 -14.99
N MET A 871 -20.28 -15.73 -15.42
CA MET A 871 -20.16 -16.89 -16.30
C MET A 871 -20.51 -18.20 -15.61
N VAL A 872 -20.28 -18.27 -14.29
CA VAL A 872 -20.56 -19.45 -13.46
C VAL A 872 -21.38 -19.06 -12.24
N ARG A 873 -22.22 -19.99 -11.78
CA ARG A 873 -22.96 -19.87 -10.51
C ARG A 873 -22.61 -21.08 -9.64
N LYS A 874 -22.20 -20.82 -8.40
CA LYS A 874 -21.98 -21.86 -7.39
C LYS A 874 -22.95 -21.63 -6.24
N PRO A 875 -23.79 -22.62 -5.88
CA PRO A 875 -24.68 -22.47 -4.73
C PRO A 875 -23.86 -22.28 -3.46
N ALA A 876 -24.32 -21.39 -2.57
CA ALA A 876 -23.70 -21.19 -1.27
C ALA A 876 -23.87 -22.47 -0.44
N ALA A 877 -22.76 -22.98 0.10
CA ALA A 877 -22.77 -24.18 0.94
C ALA A 877 -23.28 -23.91 2.36
N PHE A 878 -23.27 -22.64 2.78
CA PHE A 878 -23.63 -22.22 4.13
C PHE A 878 -24.51 -20.98 4.09
N ILE A 879 -25.43 -20.90 5.04
CA ILE A 879 -26.27 -19.72 5.28
C ILE A 879 -26.03 -19.30 6.73
N SER A 880 -25.56 -18.07 6.93
CA SER A 880 -25.49 -17.42 8.24
C SER A 880 -26.39 -16.18 8.22
N THR A 881 -27.09 -15.92 9.31
CA THR A 881 -28.04 -14.80 9.38
C THR A 881 -27.91 -13.94 10.64
N ILE A 882 -26.88 -14.18 11.46
CA ILE A 882 -26.70 -13.51 12.76
C ILE A 882 -25.67 -12.37 12.70
N SER A 883 -24.71 -12.43 11.79
CA SER A 883 -23.65 -11.42 11.65
C SER A 883 -23.17 -11.32 10.21
N ASP A 884 -22.71 -10.13 9.81
CA ASP A 884 -22.01 -9.90 8.53
C ASP A 884 -20.77 -9.02 8.76
N GLU A 885 -19.60 -9.59 8.53
CA GLU A 885 -18.29 -8.96 8.71
C GLU A 885 -17.65 -8.49 7.39
N ARG A 886 -18.32 -8.73 6.25
CA ARG A 886 -17.73 -8.50 4.91
C ARG A 886 -17.80 -7.03 4.48
N GLY A 887 -18.66 -6.25 5.11
CA GLY A 887 -18.87 -4.83 4.82
C GLY A 887 -17.73 -3.95 5.35
N SER A 888 -17.91 -2.63 5.23
CA SER A 888 -17.01 -1.64 5.84
C SER A 888 -17.06 -1.66 7.38
N GLU A 889 -18.09 -2.28 7.94
CA GLU A 889 -18.36 -2.35 9.36
C GLU A 889 -19.03 -3.69 9.70
N LEU A 890 -18.73 -4.23 10.89
CA LEU A 890 -19.38 -5.41 11.43
C LEU A 890 -20.86 -5.13 11.71
N MET A 891 -21.74 -6.02 11.28
CA MET A 891 -23.16 -5.95 11.56
C MET A 891 -23.63 -7.16 12.38
N TYR A 892 -24.46 -6.92 13.40
CA TYR A 892 -25.19 -7.93 14.16
C TYR A 892 -26.66 -7.90 13.78
N SER A 893 -27.13 -8.94 13.10
CA SER A 893 -28.48 -9.03 12.54
C SER A 893 -28.94 -7.76 11.79
N GLY A 894 -28.01 -7.16 11.02
CA GLY A 894 -28.25 -5.94 10.24
C GLY A 894 -28.01 -4.62 10.97
N VAL A 895 -27.78 -4.63 12.29
CA VAL A 895 -27.43 -3.44 13.08
C VAL A 895 -25.92 -3.26 13.08
N LYS A 896 -25.44 -2.06 12.74
CA LYS A 896 -24.02 -1.73 12.70
C LYS A 896 -23.42 -1.75 14.10
N ILE A 897 -22.14 -2.15 14.23
CA ILE A 897 -21.49 -2.18 15.54
C ILE A 897 -21.42 -0.79 16.19
N SER A 898 -21.25 0.29 15.43
CA SER A 898 -21.37 1.68 15.91
C SER A 898 -22.73 1.95 16.55
N GLU A 899 -23.82 1.61 15.85
CA GLU A 899 -25.20 1.79 16.33
C GLU A 899 -25.50 0.98 17.60
N VAL A 900 -24.91 -0.23 17.73
CA VAL A 900 -25.01 -1.04 18.96
C VAL A 900 -24.44 -0.30 20.17
N PHE A 901 -23.32 0.40 20.01
CA PHE A 901 -22.70 1.20 21.07
C PHE A 901 -23.41 2.54 21.30
N GLU A 902 -23.80 3.24 20.23
CA GLU A 902 -24.55 4.50 20.31
C GLU A 902 -25.89 4.32 21.02
N SER A 903 -26.54 3.17 20.83
CA SER A 903 -27.82 2.83 21.45
C SER A 903 -27.70 2.20 22.84
N ASN A 904 -26.49 2.07 23.39
CA ASN A 904 -26.22 1.48 24.72
C ASN A 904 -26.90 0.11 24.97
N LEU A 905 -26.95 -0.75 23.95
CA LEU A 905 -27.71 -2.02 24.00
C LEU A 905 -27.23 -3.03 25.06
N GLY A 906 -25.98 -2.90 25.53
CA GLY A 906 -25.40 -3.79 26.53
C GLY A 906 -25.23 -5.23 26.04
N ILE A 907 -24.85 -6.14 26.96
CA ILE A 907 -24.65 -7.56 26.61
C ILE A 907 -26.01 -8.22 26.34
N GLY A 908 -27.05 -7.83 27.08
CA GLY A 908 -28.41 -8.32 26.87
C GLY A 908 -28.93 -8.00 25.46
N GLY A 909 -28.71 -6.78 24.97
CA GLY A 909 -29.12 -6.38 23.62
C GLY A 909 -28.27 -7.00 22.52
N VAL A 910 -26.97 -7.25 22.74
CA VAL A 910 -26.14 -8.01 21.79
C VAL A 910 -26.61 -9.46 21.69
N ILE A 911 -26.92 -10.12 22.82
CA ILE A 911 -27.52 -11.46 22.82
C ILE A 911 -28.86 -11.44 22.08
N SER A 912 -29.66 -10.39 22.29
CA SER A 912 -30.91 -10.20 21.58
C SER A 912 -30.74 -10.21 20.06
N LEU A 913 -29.78 -9.44 19.54
CA LEU A 913 -29.49 -9.39 18.10
C LEU A 913 -28.95 -10.72 17.58
N LEU A 914 -28.02 -11.36 18.30
CA LEU A 914 -27.36 -12.57 17.80
C LEU A 914 -28.23 -13.83 17.91
N TRP A 915 -29.00 -13.98 18.98
CA TRP A 915 -29.78 -15.19 19.24
C TRP A 915 -31.21 -15.05 18.70
N PHE A 916 -31.81 -13.87 18.83
CA PHE A 916 -33.22 -13.63 18.48
C PHE A 916 -33.40 -12.78 17.21
N LYS A 917 -32.31 -12.24 16.65
CA LYS A 917 -32.30 -11.45 15.40
C LYS A 917 -33.22 -10.23 15.43
N ARG A 918 -33.40 -9.66 16.62
CA ARG A 918 -34.24 -8.48 16.86
C ARG A 918 -33.74 -7.72 18.08
N THR A 919 -34.07 -6.44 18.16
CA THR A 919 -33.81 -5.62 19.35
C THR A 919 -34.96 -5.84 20.34
N LEU A 920 -34.68 -6.52 21.45
CA LEU A 920 -35.66 -6.70 22.53
C LEU A 920 -35.79 -5.41 23.36
N PRO A 921 -36.95 -5.22 24.03
CA PRO A 921 -37.11 -4.12 24.97
C PRO A 921 -36.03 -4.11 26.07
N ASP A 922 -35.69 -2.92 26.58
CA ASP A 922 -34.62 -2.74 27.57
C ASP A 922 -34.80 -3.61 28.83
N TYR A 923 -36.05 -3.80 29.28
CA TYR A 923 -36.32 -4.65 30.44
C TYR A 923 -36.03 -6.14 30.16
N CYS A 924 -36.24 -6.60 28.92
CA CYS A 924 -35.89 -7.95 28.49
C CYS A 924 -34.38 -8.11 28.40
N ALA A 925 -33.68 -7.17 27.76
CA ALA A 925 -32.22 -7.16 27.68
C ALA A 925 -31.60 -7.16 29.08
N LYS A 926 -32.14 -6.35 29.99
CA LYS A 926 -31.66 -6.28 31.37
C LYS A 926 -31.94 -7.56 32.16
N PHE A 927 -33.09 -8.19 31.96
CA PHE A 927 -33.40 -9.49 32.54
C PHE A 927 -32.43 -10.58 32.07
N ILE A 928 -32.06 -10.60 30.79
CA ILE A 928 -31.05 -11.53 30.25
C ILE A 928 -29.71 -11.34 30.96
N GLU A 929 -29.25 -10.09 31.14
CA GLU A 929 -28.03 -9.80 31.91
C GLU A 929 -28.15 -10.28 33.36
N MET A 930 -29.30 -10.06 34.00
CA MET A 930 -29.54 -10.53 35.36
C MET A 930 -29.45 -12.05 35.46
N ALA A 931 -30.04 -12.79 34.51
CA ALA A 931 -29.96 -14.23 34.47
C ALA A 931 -28.51 -14.72 34.32
N LEU A 932 -27.68 -14.05 33.49
CA LEU A 932 -26.25 -14.36 33.37
C LEU A 932 -25.50 -14.13 34.68
N MET A 933 -25.76 -13.01 35.37
CA MET A 933 -25.12 -12.71 36.66
C MET A 933 -25.48 -13.73 37.74
N LEU A 934 -26.74 -14.16 37.80
CA LEU A 934 -27.23 -15.12 38.81
C LEU A 934 -26.76 -16.55 38.55
N THR A 935 -26.44 -16.88 37.30
CA THR A 935 -25.94 -18.20 36.88
C THR A 935 -24.42 -18.25 36.76
N ALA A 936 -23.71 -17.15 37.01
CA ALA A 936 -22.28 -17.00 36.79
C ALA A 936 -21.44 -18.06 37.50
N ASP A 937 -21.69 -18.29 38.79
CA ASP A 937 -21.03 -19.34 39.57
C ASP A 937 -21.89 -19.85 40.75
N HIS A 938 -21.54 -21.03 41.29
CA HIS A 938 -22.17 -21.66 42.45
C HIS A 938 -21.15 -22.48 43.26
N GLY A 939 -19.88 -22.08 43.21
CA GLY A 939 -18.80 -22.67 43.97
C GLY A 939 -18.17 -23.93 43.33
N PRO A 940 -17.04 -24.39 43.89
CA PRO A 940 -16.16 -25.37 43.24
C PRO A 940 -16.65 -26.82 43.30
N ALA A 941 -17.72 -27.10 44.05
CA ALA A 941 -18.21 -28.46 44.31
C ALA A 941 -19.15 -29.00 43.21
N VAL A 942 -19.63 -28.13 42.32
CA VAL A 942 -20.48 -28.57 41.22
C VAL A 942 -19.63 -29.24 40.14
N SER A 943 -20.21 -30.22 39.44
CA SER A 943 -19.50 -31.09 38.49
C SER A 943 -18.62 -30.33 37.50
N GLY A 944 -19.14 -29.26 36.89
CA GLY A 944 -18.37 -28.49 35.92
C GLY A 944 -17.21 -27.69 36.53
N ALA A 945 -17.43 -27.06 37.70
CA ALA A 945 -16.37 -26.32 38.38
C ALA A 945 -15.25 -27.25 38.84
N MET A 946 -15.60 -28.40 39.40
CA MET A 946 -14.65 -29.44 39.81
C MET A 946 -13.82 -29.94 38.63
N ASN A 947 -14.46 -30.24 37.49
CA ASN A 947 -13.76 -30.65 36.27
C ASN A 947 -12.82 -29.56 35.75
N THR A 948 -13.25 -28.31 35.73
CA THR A 948 -12.39 -27.18 35.34
C THR A 948 -11.19 -27.06 36.28
N ILE A 949 -11.39 -27.16 37.59
CA ILE A 949 -10.31 -27.10 38.59
C ILE A 949 -9.31 -28.23 38.40
N ILE A 950 -9.77 -29.48 38.29
CA ILE A 950 -8.92 -30.66 38.09
C ILE A 950 -8.09 -30.51 36.80
N THR A 951 -8.73 -30.11 35.72
CA THR A 951 -8.08 -29.92 34.41
C THR A 951 -7.04 -28.78 34.46
N SER A 952 -7.35 -27.69 35.18
CA SER A 952 -6.44 -26.57 35.39
C SER A 952 -5.19 -26.99 36.18
N ARG A 953 -5.40 -27.77 37.24
CA ARG A 953 -4.36 -28.37 38.10
C ARG A 953 -3.51 -29.40 37.35
N ALA A 954 -4.06 -30.03 36.32
CA ALA A 954 -3.31 -30.91 35.41
C ALA A 954 -2.43 -30.15 34.40
N GLY A 955 -2.28 -28.83 34.55
CA GLY A 955 -1.38 -28.02 33.72
C GLY A 955 -1.96 -27.59 32.37
N LYS A 956 -3.24 -27.84 32.11
CA LYS A 956 -3.89 -27.46 30.85
C LYS A 956 -4.11 -25.95 30.74
N ASP A 957 -4.39 -25.49 29.53
CA ASP A 957 -4.73 -24.12 29.17
C ASP A 957 -6.18 -23.76 29.54
N LEU A 958 -6.53 -22.47 29.41
CA LEU A 958 -7.84 -21.92 29.76
C LEU A 958 -8.97 -22.59 28.99
N VAL A 959 -8.80 -22.78 27.68
CA VAL A 959 -9.86 -23.31 26.81
C VAL A 959 -10.11 -24.78 27.13
N SER A 960 -9.04 -25.58 27.21
CA SER A 960 -9.16 -27.00 27.59
C SER A 960 -9.84 -27.18 28.95
N SER A 961 -9.50 -26.34 29.93
CA SER A 961 -10.04 -26.43 31.30
C SER A 961 -11.49 -25.97 31.38
N LEU A 962 -11.84 -24.90 30.67
CA LEU A 962 -13.21 -24.42 30.55
C LEU A 962 -14.09 -25.48 29.87
N VAL A 963 -13.68 -26.00 28.71
CA VAL A 963 -14.44 -27.00 27.94
C VAL A 963 -14.65 -28.28 28.76
N SER A 964 -13.64 -28.74 29.49
CA SER A 964 -13.77 -29.90 30.40
C SER A 964 -14.89 -29.73 31.44
N GLY A 965 -15.07 -28.50 31.95
CA GLY A 965 -16.18 -28.16 32.84
C GLY A 965 -17.51 -28.02 32.10
N LEU A 966 -17.53 -27.33 30.96
CA LEU A 966 -18.74 -27.11 30.16
C LEU A 966 -19.34 -28.43 29.63
N LEU A 967 -18.52 -29.42 29.31
CA LEU A 967 -18.98 -30.75 28.87
C LEU A 967 -19.73 -31.53 29.96
N THR A 968 -19.74 -31.05 31.21
CA THR A 968 -20.59 -31.60 32.27
C THR A 968 -22.01 -31.01 32.27
N ILE A 969 -22.22 -29.89 31.55
CA ILE A 969 -23.54 -29.25 31.45
C ILE A 969 -24.44 -30.08 30.53
N GLY A 970 -25.61 -30.45 31.05
CA GLY A 970 -26.60 -31.31 30.39
C GLY A 970 -27.72 -31.70 31.36
N ASP A 971 -28.36 -32.85 31.14
CA ASP A 971 -29.59 -33.23 31.84
C ASP A 971 -29.50 -33.20 33.37
N ARG A 972 -28.36 -33.62 33.94
CA ARG A 972 -28.16 -33.70 35.41
C ARG A 972 -27.56 -32.45 36.04
N PHE A 973 -26.83 -31.64 35.27
CA PHE A 973 -26.17 -30.43 35.75
C PHE A 973 -26.41 -29.30 34.74
N GLY A 974 -27.18 -28.28 35.13
CA GLY A 974 -27.50 -27.14 34.26
C GLY A 974 -28.74 -27.29 33.37
N GLY A 975 -29.25 -28.51 33.13
CA GLY A 975 -30.48 -28.75 32.36
C GLY A 975 -31.80 -28.42 33.08
N ALA A 976 -31.74 -27.94 34.33
CA ALA A 976 -32.93 -27.65 35.13
C ALA A 976 -33.76 -26.48 34.58
N LEU A 977 -33.13 -25.46 33.97
CA LEU A 977 -33.83 -24.31 33.41
C LEU A 977 -34.74 -24.72 32.25
N ASP A 978 -34.17 -25.43 31.28
CA ASP A 978 -34.90 -25.84 30.07
C ASP A 978 -36.04 -26.82 30.39
N ASN A 979 -35.78 -27.78 31.27
CA ASN A 979 -36.80 -28.72 31.74
C ASN A 979 -37.93 -28.04 32.51
N ALA A 980 -37.62 -27.07 33.37
CA ALA A 980 -38.64 -26.31 34.08
C ALA A 980 -39.49 -25.48 33.12
N ALA A 981 -38.87 -24.76 32.17
CA ALA A 981 -39.60 -23.97 31.18
C ALA A 981 -40.59 -24.83 30.39
N LYS A 982 -40.14 -25.98 29.88
CA LYS A 982 -40.98 -26.92 29.11
C LYS A 982 -42.12 -27.49 29.95
N GLU A 983 -41.85 -27.98 31.15
CA GLU A 983 -42.87 -28.63 31.99
C GLU A 983 -43.92 -27.65 32.52
N PHE A 984 -43.52 -26.45 32.95
CA PHE A 984 -44.46 -25.42 33.38
C PHE A 984 -45.30 -24.86 32.22
N ALA A 985 -44.68 -24.60 31.06
CA ALA A 985 -45.38 -24.13 29.87
C ALA A 985 -46.42 -25.16 29.42
N ASN A 986 -46.02 -26.43 29.25
CA ASN A 986 -46.93 -27.51 28.84
C ASN A 986 -48.12 -27.68 29.78
N ALA A 987 -47.89 -27.60 31.10
CA ALA A 987 -48.94 -27.75 32.09
C ALA A 987 -49.96 -26.59 32.04
N TYR A 988 -49.45 -25.36 31.92
CA TYR A 988 -50.30 -24.18 31.77
C TYR A 988 -51.09 -24.21 30.47
N ASP A 989 -50.44 -24.55 29.36
CA ASP A 989 -51.04 -24.58 28.03
C ASP A 989 -52.10 -25.69 27.90
N SER A 990 -51.94 -26.77 28.67
CA SER A 990 -52.94 -27.85 28.80
C SER A 990 -54.15 -27.48 29.66
N GLY A 991 -54.17 -26.26 30.24
CA GLY A 991 -55.26 -25.77 31.08
C GLY A 991 -55.34 -26.42 32.47
N LEU A 992 -54.27 -27.07 32.93
CA LEU A 992 -54.24 -27.68 34.26
C LEU A 992 -54.17 -26.61 35.33
N SER A 993 -54.93 -26.76 36.41
CA SER A 993 -54.71 -25.97 37.62
C SER A 993 -53.40 -26.39 38.31
N ALA A 994 -52.81 -25.50 39.10
CA ALA A 994 -51.59 -25.79 39.87
C ALA A 994 -51.72 -27.06 40.74
N ARG A 995 -52.92 -27.33 41.28
CA ARG A 995 -53.18 -28.54 42.08
C ARG A 995 -53.22 -29.80 41.22
N GLU A 996 -53.91 -29.76 40.08
CA GLU A 996 -54.01 -30.88 39.13
C GLU A 996 -52.64 -31.25 38.58
N TYR A 997 -51.83 -30.26 38.22
CA TYR A 997 -50.46 -30.46 37.76
C TYR A 997 -49.58 -31.17 38.81
N VAL A 998 -49.61 -30.70 40.06
CA VAL A 998 -48.85 -31.34 41.16
C VAL A 998 -49.30 -32.78 41.40
N ASP A 999 -50.62 -33.03 41.36
CA ASP A 999 -51.16 -34.37 41.57
C ASP A 999 -50.88 -35.30 40.38
N GLN A 1000 -50.84 -34.78 39.15
CA GLN A 1000 -50.42 -35.52 37.95
C GLN A 1000 -48.95 -35.92 38.02
N MET A 1001 -48.04 -34.99 38.37
CA MET A 1001 -46.60 -35.30 38.50
C MET A 1001 -46.35 -36.35 39.57
N ARG A 1002 -47.06 -36.27 40.71
CA ARG A 1002 -47.05 -37.31 41.74
C ARG A 1002 -47.53 -38.66 41.21
N LYS A 1003 -48.65 -38.71 40.46
CA LYS A 1003 -49.18 -39.96 39.88
C LYS A 1003 -48.18 -40.60 38.90
N GLN A 1004 -47.44 -39.78 38.17
CA GLN A 1004 -46.39 -40.22 37.24
C GLN A 1004 -45.06 -40.56 37.94
N ASN A 1005 -44.98 -40.41 39.26
CA ASN A 1005 -43.77 -40.57 40.06
C ASN A 1005 -42.60 -39.68 39.58
N LYS A 1006 -42.91 -38.45 39.15
CA LYS A 1006 -41.94 -37.44 38.70
C LYS A 1006 -41.89 -36.28 39.68
N LEU A 1007 -40.68 -35.78 39.93
CA LEU A 1007 -40.47 -34.51 40.62
C LEU A 1007 -40.69 -33.36 39.64
N ILE A 1008 -41.20 -32.22 40.13
CA ILE A 1008 -41.42 -31.02 39.32
C ILE A 1008 -40.06 -30.30 39.16
N PRO A 1009 -39.52 -30.17 37.94
CA PRO A 1009 -38.28 -29.43 37.72
C PRO A 1009 -38.44 -27.97 38.15
N GLY A 1010 -37.42 -27.40 38.78
CA GLY A 1010 -37.48 -26.02 39.29
C GLY A 1010 -38.16 -25.87 40.66
N ILE A 1011 -38.70 -26.94 41.26
CA ILE A 1011 -39.26 -26.93 42.61
C ILE A 1011 -38.35 -27.71 43.58
N GLY A 1012 -38.03 -27.08 44.71
CA GLY A 1012 -37.27 -27.68 45.81
C GLY A 1012 -35.88 -27.08 45.99
N HIS A 1013 -35.50 -26.95 47.26
CA HIS A 1013 -34.17 -26.51 47.65
C HIS A 1013 -33.65 -27.34 48.85
N LYS A 1014 -32.32 -27.52 48.96
CA LYS A 1014 -31.68 -28.29 50.06
C LYS A 1014 -31.75 -27.59 51.42
N ILE A 1015 -31.48 -26.28 51.44
CA ILE A 1015 -31.39 -25.44 52.66
C ILE A 1015 -32.53 -24.40 52.79
N LYS A 1016 -32.80 -23.66 51.71
CA LYS A 1016 -33.82 -22.61 51.65
C LYS A 1016 -35.24 -23.17 51.76
N SER A 1017 -36.13 -22.37 52.33
CA SER A 1017 -37.53 -22.70 52.62
C SER A 1017 -38.40 -21.44 52.58
N VAL A 1018 -39.71 -21.56 52.80
CA VAL A 1018 -40.62 -20.41 52.87
C VAL A 1018 -40.18 -19.37 53.92
N THR A 1019 -39.63 -19.81 55.06
CA THR A 1019 -39.16 -18.92 56.14
C THR A 1019 -37.72 -18.44 55.96
N ASN A 1020 -36.94 -19.06 55.06
CA ASN A 1020 -35.59 -18.67 54.67
C ASN A 1020 -35.49 -18.64 53.14
N PRO A 1021 -36.01 -17.60 52.47
CA PRO A 1021 -36.12 -17.55 51.02
C PRO A 1021 -34.76 -17.48 50.32
N ASP A 1022 -34.71 -17.97 49.07
CA ASP A 1022 -33.56 -17.76 48.19
C ASP A 1022 -33.59 -16.32 47.65
N TYR A 1023 -32.60 -15.51 48.03
CA TYR A 1023 -32.50 -14.11 47.63
C TYR A 1023 -32.42 -13.95 46.10
N ARG A 1024 -31.83 -14.91 45.38
CA ARG A 1024 -31.74 -14.86 43.91
C ARG A 1024 -33.11 -14.94 43.26
N VAL A 1025 -34.00 -15.77 43.82
CA VAL A 1025 -35.40 -15.90 43.38
C VAL A 1025 -36.16 -14.62 43.67
N GLN A 1026 -35.95 -14.00 44.85
CA GLN A 1026 -36.57 -12.71 45.19
C GLN A 1026 -36.18 -11.62 44.19
N VAL A 1027 -34.89 -11.49 43.87
CA VAL A 1027 -34.38 -10.50 42.91
C VAL A 1027 -35.01 -10.67 41.52
N VAL A 1028 -35.13 -11.91 41.03
CA VAL A 1028 -35.75 -12.19 39.73
C VAL A 1028 -37.25 -11.85 39.76
N ARG A 1029 -37.96 -12.36 40.76
CA ARG A 1029 -39.40 -12.18 40.91
C ARG A 1029 -39.77 -10.71 41.01
N ASP A 1030 -39.09 -9.96 41.89
CA ASP A 1030 -39.38 -8.56 42.14
C ASP A 1030 -39.08 -7.69 40.90
N TYR A 1031 -38.04 -8.05 40.12
CA TYR A 1031 -37.76 -7.41 38.84
C TYR A 1031 -38.85 -7.67 37.79
N VAL A 1032 -39.26 -8.92 37.63
CA VAL A 1032 -40.26 -9.33 36.62
C VAL A 1032 -41.63 -8.73 36.95
N GLN A 1033 -42.09 -8.84 38.20
CA GLN A 1033 -43.38 -8.26 38.63
C GLN A 1033 -43.43 -6.74 38.49
N LYS A 1034 -42.28 -6.07 38.60
CA LYS A 1034 -42.20 -4.60 38.46
C LYS A 1034 -42.16 -4.14 37.01
N ASN A 1035 -41.47 -4.86 36.13
CA ASN A 1035 -41.10 -4.34 34.79
C ASN A 1035 -41.76 -5.08 33.62
N PHE A 1036 -42.20 -6.33 33.79
CA PHE A 1036 -42.79 -7.08 32.68
C PHE A 1036 -44.26 -6.70 32.50
N PRO A 1037 -44.75 -6.62 31.25
CA PRO A 1037 -46.16 -6.31 30.98
C PRO A 1037 -47.11 -7.43 31.41
N SER A 1038 -46.62 -8.67 31.47
CA SER A 1038 -47.34 -9.86 31.92
C SER A 1038 -46.34 -10.84 32.53
N HIS A 1039 -46.78 -11.57 33.56
CA HIS A 1039 -45.97 -12.52 34.33
C HIS A 1039 -46.80 -13.77 34.69
N LYS A 1040 -47.61 -14.24 33.71
CA LYS A 1040 -48.57 -15.32 33.91
C LYS A 1040 -47.90 -16.64 34.25
N MET A 1041 -46.73 -16.93 33.68
CA MET A 1041 -45.98 -18.16 33.97
C MET A 1041 -45.37 -18.10 35.34
N LEU A 1042 -44.83 -16.95 35.74
CA LEU A 1042 -44.39 -16.72 37.10
C LEU A 1042 -45.55 -16.91 38.10
N ASP A 1043 -46.74 -16.34 37.84
CA ASP A 1043 -47.90 -16.48 38.73
C ASP A 1043 -48.37 -17.93 38.85
N TYR A 1044 -48.40 -18.66 37.74
CA TYR A 1044 -48.72 -20.08 37.71
C TYR A 1044 -47.69 -20.92 38.50
N ALA A 1045 -46.40 -20.64 38.33
CA ALA A 1045 -45.33 -21.31 39.08
C ALA A 1045 -45.39 -21.02 40.58
N LEU A 1046 -45.70 -19.78 40.98
CA LEU A 1046 -45.93 -19.40 42.39
C LEU A 1046 -47.19 -20.07 42.96
N ALA A 1047 -48.22 -20.30 42.14
CA ALA A 1047 -49.38 -21.08 42.56
C ALA A 1047 -49.03 -22.56 42.79
N VAL A 1048 -48.19 -23.14 41.94
CA VAL A 1048 -47.63 -24.49 42.13
C VAL A 1048 -46.78 -24.55 43.40
N GLU A 1049 -45.92 -23.55 43.64
CA GLU A 1049 -45.13 -23.42 44.86
C GLU A 1049 -46.00 -23.42 46.13
N ARG A 1050 -47.13 -22.69 46.14
CA ARG A 1050 -48.06 -22.70 47.29
C ARG A 1050 -48.59 -24.11 47.58
N VAL A 1051 -48.85 -24.89 46.54
CA VAL A 1051 -49.32 -26.29 46.68
C VAL A 1051 -48.21 -27.21 47.20
N THR A 1052 -46.96 -27.02 46.75
CA THR A 1052 -45.84 -27.88 47.14
C THR A 1052 -45.29 -27.53 48.52
N THR A 1053 -45.20 -26.25 48.88
CA THR A 1053 -44.73 -25.80 50.19
C THR A 1053 -45.68 -26.16 51.33
N ALA A 1054 -46.98 -26.29 51.05
CA ALA A 1054 -47.94 -26.87 51.99
C ALA A 1054 -47.64 -28.34 52.34
N LYS A 1055 -46.88 -29.07 51.51
CA LYS A 1055 -46.43 -30.44 51.80
C LYS A 1055 -45.11 -30.46 52.57
N LYS A 1056 -44.17 -29.61 52.20
CA LYS A 1056 -42.86 -29.44 52.86
C LYS A 1056 -42.33 -28.05 52.58
N ASP A 1057 -41.96 -27.33 53.62
CA ASP A 1057 -41.50 -25.94 53.59
C ASP A 1057 -40.32 -25.67 52.64
N SER A 1058 -39.48 -26.66 52.38
CA SER A 1058 -38.31 -26.58 51.49
C SER A 1058 -38.65 -26.78 50.00
N LEU A 1059 -39.91 -27.08 49.65
CA LEU A 1059 -40.36 -27.27 48.26
C LEU A 1059 -40.77 -25.95 47.60
N ILE A 1060 -39.88 -24.96 47.71
CA ILE A 1060 -39.99 -23.61 47.12
C ILE A 1060 -39.62 -23.60 45.64
N LEU A 1061 -40.03 -22.57 44.89
CA LEU A 1061 -39.53 -22.30 43.54
C LEU A 1061 -38.05 -21.92 43.63
N ASN A 1062 -37.17 -22.68 42.97
CA ASN A 1062 -35.74 -22.40 42.98
C ASN A 1062 -35.35 -21.41 41.86
N VAL A 1063 -34.09 -20.94 41.86
CA VAL A 1063 -33.61 -19.94 40.90
C VAL A 1063 -33.70 -20.43 39.45
N ASP A 1064 -33.45 -21.72 39.20
CA ASP A 1064 -33.52 -22.32 37.87
C ASP A 1064 -34.96 -22.30 37.34
N GLY A 1065 -35.92 -22.72 38.18
CA GLY A 1065 -37.35 -22.66 37.86
C GLY A 1065 -37.86 -21.24 37.68
N CYS A 1066 -37.43 -20.32 38.54
CA CYS A 1066 -37.83 -18.91 38.48
C CYS A 1066 -37.32 -18.21 37.21
N ILE A 1067 -36.03 -18.36 36.87
CA ILE A 1067 -35.48 -17.82 35.61
C ILE A 1067 -36.20 -18.45 34.41
N ALA A 1068 -36.41 -19.76 34.42
CA ALA A 1068 -37.06 -20.49 33.33
C ALA A 1068 -38.46 -19.95 33.01
N VAL A 1069 -39.36 -19.88 34.00
CA VAL A 1069 -40.74 -19.42 33.77
C VAL A 1069 -40.80 -17.93 33.41
N CYS A 1070 -39.92 -17.11 33.99
CA CYS A 1070 -39.82 -15.68 33.63
C CYS A 1070 -39.27 -15.49 32.21
N PHE A 1071 -38.38 -16.36 31.74
CA PHE A 1071 -37.90 -16.32 30.36
C PHE A 1071 -38.99 -16.75 29.37
N VAL A 1072 -39.88 -17.67 29.76
CA VAL A 1072 -41.08 -17.99 28.97
C VAL A 1072 -42.02 -16.78 28.91
N ASP A 1073 -42.25 -16.08 30.02
CA ASP A 1073 -43.01 -14.82 30.02
C ASP A 1073 -42.33 -13.76 29.11
N LEU A 1074 -41.00 -13.64 29.15
CA LEU A 1074 -40.25 -12.75 28.26
C LEU A 1074 -40.53 -13.08 26.78
N LEU A 1075 -40.40 -14.35 26.39
CA LEU A 1075 -40.59 -14.75 25.00
C LEU A 1075 -42.05 -14.56 24.57
N ARG A 1076 -43.03 -14.91 25.40
CA ARG A 1076 -44.45 -14.89 25.03
C ARG A 1076 -45.08 -13.49 25.09
N ASP A 1077 -44.69 -12.68 26.06
CA ASP A 1077 -45.42 -11.45 26.40
C ASP A 1077 -44.61 -10.15 26.16
N SER A 1078 -43.37 -10.23 25.69
CA SER A 1078 -42.58 -9.01 25.36
C SER A 1078 -43.10 -8.22 24.15
N GLY A 1079 -43.98 -8.83 23.35
CA GLY A 1079 -44.44 -8.29 22.06
C GLY A 1079 -43.43 -8.46 20.92
N ALA A 1080 -42.26 -9.05 21.20
CA ALA A 1080 -41.21 -9.23 20.21
C ALA A 1080 -41.30 -10.54 19.43
N PHE A 1081 -42.08 -11.53 19.90
CA PHE A 1081 -42.21 -12.85 19.28
C PHE A 1081 -43.67 -13.24 19.10
N SER A 1082 -43.95 -13.98 18.03
CA SER A 1082 -45.16 -14.79 17.93
C SER A 1082 -45.12 -15.95 18.92
N ARG A 1083 -46.28 -16.58 19.15
CA ARG A 1083 -46.35 -17.73 20.05
C ARG A 1083 -45.53 -18.90 19.54
N GLU A 1084 -45.56 -19.11 18.23
CA GLU A 1084 -44.81 -20.15 17.53
C GLU A 1084 -43.30 -19.94 17.66
N GLU A 1085 -42.81 -18.72 17.46
CA GLU A 1085 -41.40 -18.38 17.66
C GLU A 1085 -40.97 -18.54 19.13
N ALA A 1086 -41.78 -18.09 20.07
CA ALA A 1086 -41.50 -18.23 21.50
C ALA A 1086 -41.34 -19.71 21.90
N ASP A 1087 -42.27 -20.56 21.46
CA ASP A 1087 -42.24 -21.99 21.74
C ASP A 1087 -41.07 -22.69 21.01
N GLU A 1088 -40.72 -22.25 19.80
CA GLU A 1088 -39.51 -22.72 19.09
C GLU A 1088 -38.24 -22.39 19.87
N TYR A 1089 -38.07 -21.14 20.34
CA TYR A 1089 -36.88 -20.73 21.11
C TYR A 1089 -36.73 -21.52 22.42
N VAL A 1090 -37.84 -21.85 23.09
CA VAL A 1090 -37.82 -22.77 24.24
C VAL A 1090 -37.48 -24.20 23.79
N GLY A 1091 -38.00 -24.65 22.65
CA GLY A 1091 -37.77 -25.98 22.10
C GLY A 1091 -36.30 -26.27 21.77
N ILE A 1092 -35.61 -25.32 21.12
CA ILE A 1092 -34.22 -25.46 20.65
C ILE A 1092 -33.16 -25.31 21.74
N GLY A 1093 -33.55 -25.07 23.00
CA GLY A 1093 -32.64 -25.07 24.15
C GLY A 1093 -31.96 -23.72 24.44
N THR A 1094 -32.60 -22.59 24.13
CA THR A 1094 -32.07 -21.24 24.41
C THR A 1094 -31.65 -21.06 25.88
N LEU A 1095 -32.42 -21.63 26.81
CA LEU A 1095 -32.13 -21.56 28.24
C LEU A 1095 -30.87 -22.35 28.66
N ASN A 1096 -30.57 -23.46 27.97
CA ASN A 1096 -29.30 -24.16 28.15
C ASN A 1096 -28.13 -23.28 27.67
N GLY A 1097 -28.31 -22.56 26.56
CA GLY A 1097 -27.36 -21.57 26.06
C GLY A 1097 -27.09 -20.48 27.10
N LEU A 1098 -28.15 -19.93 27.71
CA LEU A 1098 -28.06 -18.91 28.76
C LEU A 1098 -27.29 -19.40 30.00
N PHE A 1099 -27.61 -20.60 30.49
CA PHE A 1099 -26.91 -21.20 31.62
C PHE A 1099 -25.43 -21.47 31.30
N THR A 1100 -25.16 -22.00 30.11
CA THR A 1100 -23.78 -22.29 29.64
C THR A 1100 -22.95 -21.01 29.56
N LEU A 1101 -23.52 -19.95 28.97
CA LEU A 1101 -22.85 -18.65 28.83
C LEU A 1101 -22.58 -18.03 30.21
N GLY A 1102 -23.58 -18.00 31.09
CA GLY A 1102 -23.41 -17.49 32.46
C GLY A 1102 -22.34 -18.29 33.21
N ARG A 1103 -22.48 -19.62 33.26
CA ARG A 1103 -21.58 -20.51 34.01
C ARG A 1103 -20.12 -20.47 33.55
N SER A 1104 -19.89 -20.16 32.27
CA SER A 1104 -18.55 -19.98 31.72
C SER A 1104 -17.75 -18.92 32.46
N ILE A 1105 -18.42 -17.88 32.99
CA ILE A 1105 -17.79 -16.80 33.78
C ILE A 1105 -17.14 -17.39 35.04
N GLY A 1106 -17.88 -18.19 35.81
CA GLY A 1106 -17.38 -18.85 37.02
C GLY A 1106 -16.27 -19.87 36.74
N PHE A 1107 -16.40 -20.66 35.67
CA PHE A 1107 -15.39 -21.66 35.31
C PHE A 1107 -14.06 -21.01 34.89
N ILE A 1108 -14.10 -19.92 34.13
CA ILE A 1108 -12.90 -19.11 33.84
C ILE A 1108 -12.31 -18.57 35.15
N GLY A 1109 -13.15 -18.08 36.06
CA GLY A 1109 -12.75 -17.64 37.39
C GLY A 1109 -11.99 -18.73 38.17
N HIS A 1110 -12.51 -19.96 38.18
CA HIS A 1110 -11.85 -21.10 38.81
C HIS A 1110 -10.53 -21.49 38.14
N PHE A 1111 -10.43 -21.48 36.80
CA PHE A 1111 -9.17 -21.71 36.11
C PHE A 1111 -8.09 -20.69 36.53
N LEU A 1112 -8.43 -19.41 36.48
CA LEU A 1112 -7.52 -18.32 36.84
C LEU A 1112 -7.11 -18.41 38.31
N ASP A 1113 -8.06 -18.75 39.19
CA ASP A 1113 -7.79 -18.96 40.60
C ASP A 1113 -6.79 -20.11 40.83
N GLN A 1114 -6.98 -21.27 40.19
CA GLN A 1114 -6.05 -22.39 40.34
C GLN A 1114 -4.64 -22.08 39.80
N LYS A 1115 -4.54 -21.34 38.68
CA LYS A 1115 -3.24 -20.87 38.17
C LYS A 1115 -2.57 -19.90 39.14
N ARG A 1116 -3.34 -18.96 39.71
CA ARG A 1116 -2.85 -18.01 40.72
C ARG A 1116 -2.39 -18.70 42.00
N LEU A 1117 -3.15 -19.70 42.48
CA LEU A 1117 -2.82 -20.51 43.64
C LEU A 1117 -1.63 -21.47 43.41
N LYS A 1118 -1.16 -21.60 42.16
CA LYS A 1118 -0.12 -22.57 41.75
C LYS A 1118 -0.46 -23.99 42.23
N ALA A 1119 -1.75 -24.35 42.17
CA ALA A 1119 -2.24 -25.60 42.72
C ALA A 1119 -1.62 -26.81 41.96
N PRO A 1120 -1.05 -27.80 42.68
CA PRO A 1120 -0.39 -28.95 42.06
C PRO A 1120 -1.38 -29.92 41.44
N LEU A 1121 -0.90 -30.87 40.62
CA LEU A 1121 -1.71 -31.94 40.02
C LEU A 1121 -2.60 -32.61 41.08
N TYR A 1122 -3.88 -32.78 40.73
CA TYR A 1122 -4.83 -33.50 41.57
C TYR A 1122 -4.83 -35.00 41.23
N ARG A 1123 -4.72 -35.84 42.25
CA ARG A 1123 -4.98 -37.28 42.17
C ARG A 1123 -6.04 -37.61 43.21
N HIS A 1124 -7.11 -38.27 42.79
CA HIS A 1124 -8.19 -38.64 43.70
C HIS A 1124 -7.68 -39.64 44.76
N PRO A 1125 -8.03 -39.45 46.05
CA PRO A 1125 -7.63 -40.37 47.11
C PRO A 1125 -8.20 -41.78 46.87
N ALA A 1126 -7.42 -42.82 47.21
CA ALA A 1126 -7.83 -44.21 46.95
C ALA A 1126 -8.89 -44.72 47.93
N ASP A 1127 -8.95 -44.13 49.13
CA ASP A 1127 -9.93 -44.39 50.18
C ASP A 1127 -11.34 -43.86 49.85
N ASP A 1128 -11.47 -42.97 48.87
CA ASP A 1128 -12.75 -42.47 48.33
C ASP A 1128 -13.26 -43.32 47.14
N ILE A 1129 -12.55 -44.41 46.79
CA ILE A 1129 -12.89 -45.31 45.68
C ILE A 1129 -13.19 -46.70 46.22
N PHE A 1130 -14.44 -47.16 46.06
CA PHE A 1130 -14.78 -48.56 46.26
C PHE A 1130 -14.28 -49.41 45.08
N ILE A 1131 -13.19 -50.16 45.28
CA ILE A 1131 -12.61 -51.05 44.26
C ILE A 1131 -13.16 -52.46 44.45
N GLN A 1132 -14.14 -52.85 43.64
CA GLN A 1132 -14.55 -54.25 43.51
C GLN A 1132 -13.63 -54.95 42.49
N MET A 1133 -12.58 -55.61 42.97
CA MET A 1133 -11.74 -56.47 42.14
C MET A 1133 -12.61 -57.63 41.63
N ALA A 1134 -12.93 -57.66 40.33
CA ALA A 1134 -13.56 -58.83 39.73
C ALA A 1134 -12.61 -60.03 39.89
N GLN A 1135 -13.08 -61.11 40.52
CA GLN A 1135 -12.32 -62.37 40.59
C GLN A 1135 -12.02 -62.85 39.17
N ASP A 1136 -10.77 -63.23 38.90
CA ASP A 1136 -10.28 -63.75 37.62
C ASP A 1136 -11.17 -64.88 37.08
N THR A 1137 -12.08 -64.57 36.15
CA THR A 1137 -12.53 -65.57 35.18
C THR A 1137 -11.51 -65.60 34.06
N ARG A 1138 -10.40 -66.32 34.31
CA ARG A 1138 -9.55 -66.85 33.25
C ARG A 1138 -10.45 -67.61 32.27
N VAL A 1139 -10.58 -67.10 31.05
CA VAL A 1139 -11.02 -67.91 29.91
C VAL A 1139 -9.87 -68.89 29.63
N ILE A 1140 -9.91 -70.06 30.26
CA ILE A 1140 -9.07 -71.20 29.89
C ILE A 1140 -9.61 -71.70 28.55
N VAL A 1141 -8.83 -71.52 27.48
CA VAL A 1141 -9.03 -72.23 26.22
C VAL A 1141 -8.73 -73.71 26.47
N PRO A 1142 -9.69 -74.65 26.31
CA PRO A 1142 -9.42 -76.06 26.47
C PRO A 1142 -8.70 -76.57 25.22
N GLY A 1143 -7.39 -76.77 25.31
CA GLY A 1143 -6.63 -77.51 24.29
C GLY A 1143 -5.22 -77.01 24.04
N LYS A 1144 -4.29 -77.34 24.94
CA LYS A 1144 -3.06 -78.10 24.64
C LYS A 1144 -2.21 -78.22 25.90
N VAL A 1145 -2.00 -79.47 26.27
CA VAL A 1145 -1.15 -79.93 27.37
C VAL A 1145 0.32 -79.67 27.04
N ALA A 1146 1.07 -79.37 28.09
CA ALA A 1146 2.49 -79.06 28.12
C ALA A 1146 3.40 -80.15 27.53
N GLN A 1147 4.49 -79.70 26.92
CA GLN A 1147 5.85 -80.01 27.36
C GLN A 1147 6.68 -78.72 27.32
#